data_AF-A0A3G8R0W1-F1
#
_entry.id   AF-A0A3G8R0W1-F1
#
_cell.length_a   1.000
_cell.length_b   1.000
_cell.length_c   1.000
_cell.angle_alpha   90.00
_cell.angle_beta   90.00
_cell.angle_gamma   90.00
#
_symmetry.space_group_name_H-M   'P 1'
#
loop_
_entity.id
_entity.type
_entity.pdbx_description
1 polymer ?
#
loop_
_entity_poly.entity_id
_entity_poly.type
_entity_poly.pdbx_seq_one_letter_code
_entity_poly.pdbx_strand_id
1 'polypeptide(L)'
;MFGKGRNTKDGESGAVTVFLILILAVMFGFIAVFIDYARIAALHVQTERLTHAAVRSVMSAYDPALQQEYGLFAYGEGGGEQIMVKVLNDSARRTARAETLPLMNMKLDSSSLQMERELGKYAIFNEQIREEMKYKAPVDFTMEVLEKLKPLSQNMKEASHTVDLLKRLQKLYDRREAKLDDMLEKQHKAGAYMEEVRKRIIKQRGTYMPNQYIWDPLEVVADIAAQYKHYVHVYEDNKKSVDDVKIMQMEKYARRARKALDRLRQVMVQTGEEHDKLLLQAKEPLNEARQINEEMRKVIVQYKQRAANAGYDEVSAAPTPSGAGSNADPSVGSARQRAEDLLVPSNEFEQWEAEIEKQRIVINTANNRITSMMRTLSFYTDPFLNADMLKQEVASTLKEIDKYLNAYAWAGPANVLDGEARTMDTRRGPDKERKKMEREAKNKLKQAYRIIEVLSKGKQSAEQFRVVEQYYNESISFNQSSSSPSVSADLSYDTYDATGASMDSMDGLYEAASNLLIQLGDEFYQNEYALSYFHHVDFSRFGSLAGSGGNVGNAAQILGDQLEVNNQEVEYILYGFHNPTGNLEAAYGEIFAMRLAIRTMEGLVKNSSKGNPLVVLAAALLYGVEKAIEDMIMLAQKGDVPLSDFLKFRMTYKDHLRLFLMLHSNNERKMSRMLALIRLNTDVNPAERRTYAKGEVKNGMRLWFLPGVMKMLGTASKEGESIKGSVYYVTKTAHFSY
;
A
#
# COMPACT_ATOMS: atom_id res chain seq x y z
N MET A 1 -16.83 -71.23 124.47
CA MET A 1 -17.16 -72.46 123.73
C MET A 1 -17.18 -72.14 122.24
N PHE A 2 -16.52 -72.99 121.45
CA PHE A 2 -16.45 -73.13 119.99
C PHE A 2 -17.72 -72.69 119.21
N GLY A 3 -17.74 -72.21 117.97
CA GLY A 3 -16.74 -72.02 116.91
C GLY A 3 -17.42 -71.90 115.52
N LYS A 4 -16.65 -71.40 114.53
CA LYS A 4 -16.76 -71.54 113.04
C LYS A 4 -17.85 -70.80 112.22
N GLY A 5 -17.38 -70.08 111.17
CA GLY A 5 -18.13 -69.84 109.94
C GLY A 5 -17.63 -68.68 109.05
N ARG A 6 -16.85 -69.00 108.00
CA ARG A 6 -16.32 -68.17 106.89
C ARG A 6 -17.35 -67.23 106.20
N ASN A 7 -16.91 -66.06 105.69
CA ASN A 7 -16.58 -65.87 104.26
C ASN A 7 -16.13 -64.43 103.93
N THR A 8 -15.06 -64.36 103.14
CA THR A 8 -14.57 -63.19 102.40
C THR A 8 -15.46 -62.92 101.17
N LYS A 9 -15.86 -61.67 100.93
CA LYS A 9 -15.95 -60.97 99.62
C LYS A 9 -16.92 -59.78 99.72
N ASP A 10 -16.38 -58.58 99.90
CA ASP A 10 -17.07 -57.33 99.55
C ASP A 10 -16.07 -56.44 98.81
N GLY A 11 -15.95 -56.69 97.50
CA GLY A 11 -15.09 -55.95 96.58
C GLY A 11 -15.76 -55.66 95.23
N GLU A 12 -17.07 -55.89 95.10
CA GLU A 12 -17.76 -55.84 93.79
C GLU A 12 -18.87 -54.77 93.68
N SER A 13 -19.31 -54.13 94.78
CA SER A 13 -20.42 -53.15 94.75
C SER A 13 -20.03 -51.74 94.25
N GLY A 14 -18.73 -51.43 94.15
CA GLY A 14 -18.22 -50.18 93.56
C GLY A 14 -17.72 -50.34 92.12
N ALA A 15 -17.43 -51.58 91.70
CA ALA A 15 -16.80 -51.86 90.41
C ALA A 15 -17.73 -51.53 89.22
N VAL A 16 -19.02 -51.83 89.34
CA VAL A 16 -20.02 -51.51 88.30
C VAL A 16 -20.19 -50.00 88.15
N THR A 17 -20.28 -49.26 89.24
CA THR A 17 -20.40 -47.80 89.22
C THR A 17 -19.14 -47.13 88.67
N VAL A 18 -17.95 -47.60 89.05
CA VAL A 18 -16.67 -47.12 88.49
C VAL A 18 -16.57 -47.44 87.00
N PHE A 19 -16.99 -48.64 86.57
CA PHE A 19 -17.02 -49.03 85.17
C PHE A 19 -18.00 -48.19 84.34
N LEU A 20 -19.19 -47.90 84.86
CA LEU A 20 -20.19 -47.05 84.22
C LEU A 20 -19.76 -45.58 84.15
N ILE A 21 -19.12 -45.06 85.19
CA ILE A 21 -18.51 -43.72 85.18
C ILE A 21 -17.37 -43.66 84.16
N LEU A 22 -16.57 -44.73 84.04
CA LEU A 22 -15.48 -44.80 83.06
C LEU A 22 -16.01 -44.85 81.63
N ILE A 23 -17.05 -45.66 81.36
CA ILE A 23 -17.73 -45.67 80.05
C ILE A 23 -18.37 -44.32 79.75
N LEU A 24 -19.07 -43.72 80.71
CA LEU A 24 -19.70 -42.40 80.55
C LEU A 24 -18.63 -41.32 80.28
N ALA A 25 -17.49 -41.37 80.96
CA ALA A 25 -16.39 -40.45 80.74
C ALA A 25 -15.76 -40.61 79.35
N VAL A 26 -15.58 -41.85 78.88
CA VAL A 26 -15.09 -42.14 77.51
C VAL A 26 -16.11 -41.70 76.46
N MET A 27 -17.39 -42.00 76.67
CA MET A 27 -18.48 -41.60 75.76
C MET A 27 -18.64 -40.08 75.71
N PHE A 28 -18.58 -39.41 76.86
CA PHE A 28 -18.59 -37.94 76.95
C PHE A 28 -17.37 -37.34 76.26
N GLY A 29 -16.17 -37.92 76.47
CA GLY A 29 -14.96 -37.52 75.77
C GLY A 29 -15.11 -37.65 74.25
N PHE A 30 -15.69 -38.74 73.77
CA PHE A 30 -15.96 -38.96 72.34
C PHE A 30 -16.96 -37.94 71.77
N ILE A 31 -18.09 -37.72 72.46
CA ILE A 31 -19.10 -36.72 72.06
C ILE A 31 -18.48 -35.31 72.03
N ALA A 32 -17.66 -34.98 73.02
CA ALA A 32 -16.96 -33.69 73.08
C ALA A 32 -16.00 -33.48 71.91
N VAL A 33 -15.25 -34.52 71.49
CA VAL A 33 -14.41 -34.48 70.27
C VAL A 33 -15.27 -34.27 69.02
N PHE A 34 -16.39 -35.00 68.89
CA PHE A 34 -17.28 -34.86 67.73
C PHE A 34 -17.91 -33.47 67.62
N ILE A 35 -18.29 -32.87 68.75
CA ILE A 35 -18.83 -31.51 68.78
C ILE A 35 -17.78 -30.50 68.32
N ASP A 36 -16.56 -30.52 68.86
CA ASP A 36 -15.50 -29.61 68.42
C ASP A 36 -15.11 -29.89 66.95
N TYR A 37 -15.10 -31.15 66.49
CA TYR A 37 -14.86 -31.50 65.08
C TYR A 37 -15.92 -30.92 64.13
N ALA A 38 -17.20 -31.11 64.45
CA ALA A 38 -18.31 -30.57 63.66
C ALA A 38 -18.27 -29.04 63.61
N ARG A 39 -17.92 -28.38 64.72
CA ARG A 39 -17.76 -26.93 64.79
C ARG A 39 -16.57 -26.45 63.96
N ILE A 40 -15.45 -27.17 63.97
CA ILE A 40 -14.29 -26.87 63.11
C ILE A 40 -14.65 -27.00 61.63
N ALA A 41 -15.31 -28.10 61.24
CA ALA A 41 -15.75 -28.30 59.86
C ALA A 41 -16.71 -27.17 59.41
N ALA A 42 -17.63 -26.76 60.27
CA ALA A 42 -18.52 -25.64 60.00
C ALA A 42 -17.76 -24.30 59.90
N LEU A 43 -16.75 -24.06 60.75
CA LEU A 43 -15.87 -22.89 60.68
C LEU A 43 -15.13 -22.81 59.33
N HIS A 44 -14.65 -23.93 58.77
CA HIS A 44 -14.04 -23.95 57.45
C HIS A 44 -15.01 -23.49 56.36
N VAL A 45 -16.20 -24.09 56.31
CA VAL A 45 -17.22 -23.77 55.30
C VAL A 45 -17.68 -22.32 55.43
N GLN A 46 -17.89 -21.84 56.66
CA GLN A 46 -18.31 -20.46 56.90
C GLN A 46 -17.21 -19.47 56.54
N THR A 47 -15.97 -19.72 56.95
CA THR A 47 -14.83 -18.86 56.61
C THR A 47 -14.65 -18.79 55.09
N GLU A 48 -14.72 -19.91 54.38
CA GLU A 48 -14.61 -19.96 52.93
C GLU A 48 -15.73 -19.19 52.21
N ARG A 49 -16.99 -19.39 52.61
CA ARG A 49 -18.14 -18.64 52.07
C ARG A 49 -18.00 -17.14 52.32
N LEU A 50 -17.52 -16.75 53.50
CA LEU A 50 -17.30 -15.35 53.85
C LEU A 50 -16.15 -14.74 53.06
N THR A 51 -15.05 -15.47 52.85
CA THR A 51 -13.95 -15.00 52.01
C THR A 51 -14.44 -14.75 50.57
N HIS A 52 -15.19 -15.69 49.98
CA HIS A 52 -15.77 -15.51 48.64
C HIS A 52 -16.78 -14.36 48.58
N ALA A 53 -17.66 -14.24 49.57
CA ALA A 53 -18.64 -13.15 49.62
C ALA A 53 -17.97 -11.78 49.79
N ALA A 54 -16.92 -11.71 50.61
CA ALA A 54 -16.17 -10.47 50.84
C ALA A 54 -15.42 -10.05 49.56
N VAL A 55 -14.68 -10.96 48.92
CA VAL A 55 -13.97 -10.67 47.66
C VAL A 55 -14.95 -10.29 46.55
N ARG A 56 -16.08 -11.00 46.38
CA ARG A 56 -17.12 -10.64 45.40
C ARG A 56 -17.74 -9.27 45.71
N SER A 57 -17.90 -8.91 46.98
CA SER A 57 -18.43 -7.58 47.35
C SER A 57 -17.43 -6.48 47.03
N VAL A 58 -16.13 -6.70 47.26
CA VAL A 58 -15.07 -5.78 46.81
C VAL A 58 -15.12 -5.62 45.30
N MET A 59 -15.16 -6.74 44.57
CA MET A 59 -15.27 -6.77 43.10
C MET A 59 -16.67 -6.48 42.57
N SER A 60 -17.59 -5.97 43.40
CA SER A 60 -18.84 -5.37 42.91
C SER A 60 -18.72 -3.86 42.75
N ALA A 61 -17.69 -3.25 43.35
CA ALA A 61 -17.33 -1.86 43.18
C ALA A 61 -16.45 -1.68 41.92
N TYR A 62 -16.98 -2.12 40.77
CA TYR A 62 -16.34 -1.85 39.48
C TYR A 62 -16.50 -0.37 39.08
N ASP A 63 -15.67 0.10 38.16
CA ASP A 63 -15.76 1.44 37.60
C ASP A 63 -16.95 1.54 36.62
N PRO A 64 -17.98 2.36 36.91
CA PRO A 64 -19.16 2.43 36.06
C PRO A 64 -18.88 3.00 34.66
N ALA A 65 -17.91 3.92 34.51
CA ALA A 65 -17.63 4.54 33.22
C ALA A 65 -17.06 3.52 32.24
N LEU A 66 -16.08 2.71 32.70
CA LEU A 66 -15.49 1.63 31.89
C LEU A 66 -16.54 0.57 31.48
N GLN A 67 -17.47 0.23 32.37
CA GLN A 67 -18.49 -0.77 32.08
C GLN A 67 -19.58 -0.25 31.13
N GLN A 68 -20.04 0.99 31.32
CA GLN A 68 -21.15 1.55 30.53
C GLN A 68 -20.71 1.97 29.14
N GLU A 69 -19.54 2.59 29.01
CA GLU A 69 -19.06 3.13 27.73
C GLU A 69 -18.29 2.10 26.91
N TYR A 70 -17.63 1.13 27.56
CA TYR A 70 -16.70 0.20 26.92
C TYR A 70 -16.96 -1.28 27.23
N GLY A 71 -17.90 -1.61 28.13
CA GLY A 71 -18.15 -2.99 28.52
C GLY A 71 -17.00 -3.65 29.30
N LEU A 72 -16.03 -2.86 29.77
CA LEU A 72 -14.85 -3.37 30.48
C LEU A 72 -15.08 -3.38 31.99
N PHE A 73 -14.59 -4.43 32.64
CA PHE A 73 -14.67 -4.54 34.09
C PHE A 73 -13.30 -4.36 34.73
N ALA A 74 -13.19 -3.32 35.57
CA ALA A 74 -12.07 -3.16 36.47
C ALA A 74 -12.54 -2.55 37.80
N TYR A 75 -11.80 -2.80 38.86
CA TYR A 75 -12.10 -2.25 40.18
C TYR A 75 -11.95 -0.72 40.16
N GLY A 76 -12.99 -0.03 40.65
CA GLY A 76 -13.06 1.43 40.72
C GLY A 76 -12.16 2.02 41.81
N GLU A 77 -12.33 3.32 42.10
CA GLU A 77 -11.61 3.95 43.21
C GLU A 77 -12.23 3.62 44.57
N GLY A 78 -11.40 3.32 45.56
CA GLY A 78 -11.85 3.21 46.94
C GLY A 78 -11.10 2.20 47.80
N GLY A 79 -11.39 2.23 49.11
CA GLY A 79 -10.79 1.34 50.10
C GLY A 79 -11.34 -0.09 50.03
N GLY A 80 -10.85 -0.91 49.12
CA GLY A 80 -11.29 -2.31 48.97
C GLY A 80 -11.17 -3.11 50.27
N GLU A 81 -10.11 -2.85 51.04
CA GLU A 81 -9.93 -3.39 52.38
C GLU A 81 -11.05 -2.95 53.34
N GLN A 82 -11.53 -1.70 53.24
CA GLN A 82 -12.64 -1.20 54.06
C GLN A 82 -13.95 -1.91 53.71
N ILE A 83 -14.21 -2.14 52.41
CA ILE A 83 -15.39 -2.91 51.95
C ILE A 83 -15.31 -4.35 52.47
N MET A 84 -14.14 -4.99 52.33
CA MET A 84 -13.89 -6.34 52.82
C MET A 84 -14.10 -6.44 54.34
N VAL A 85 -13.47 -5.56 55.12
CA VAL A 85 -13.60 -5.50 56.57
C VAL A 85 -15.05 -5.23 57.00
N LYS A 86 -15.77 -4.35 56.31
CA LYS A 86 -17.19 -4.06 56.57
C LYS A 86 -18.05 -5.31 56.36
N VAL A 87 -17.89 -6.00 55.24
CA VAL A 87 -18.65 -7.23 54.92
C VAL A 87 -18.35 -8.34 55.93
N LEU A 88 -17.09 -8.51 56.31
CA LEU A 88 -16.68 -9.51 57.29
C LEU A 88 -17.24 -9.20 58.70
N ASN A 89 -17.18 -7.94 59.13
CA ASN A 89 -17.72 -7.52 60.43
C ASN A 89 -19.25 -7.59 60.49
N ASP A 90 -19.95 -7.17 59.44
CA ASP A 90 -21.42 -7.26 59.39
C ASP A 90 -21.89 -8.71 59.39
N SER A 91 -21.15 -9.61 58.73
CA SER A 91 -21.43 -11.05 58.74
C SER A 91 -21.19 -11.68 60.12
N ALA A 92 -20.13 -11.26 60.81
CA ALA A 92 -19.87 -11.67 62.20
C ALA A 92 -20.99 -11.19 63.15
N ARG A 93 -21.49 -9.95 62.97
CA ARG A 93 -22.59 -9.38 63.78
C ARG A 93 -23.93 -10.08 63.55
N ARG A 94 -24.26 -10.48 62.32
CA ARG A 94 -25.50 -11.23 62.03
C ARG A 94 -25.52 -12.60 62.72
N THR A 95 -24.36 -13.22 62.88
CA THR A 95 -24.23 -14.51 63.59
C THR A 95 -24.52 -14.36 65.10
N ALA A 96 -24.33 -13.16 65.68
CA ALA A 96 -24.57 -12.88 67.09
C ALA A 96 -26.03 -12.49 67.43
N ARG A 97 -26.89 -12.26 66.42
CA ARG A 97 -28.23 -11.66 66.61
C ARG A 97 -29.39 -12.67 66.62
N ALA A 98 -29.13 -13.95 66.42
CA ALA A 98 -30.15 -15.00 66.58
C ALA A 98 -30.25 -15.38 68.06
N GLU A 99 -31.45 -15.42 68.65
CA GLU A 99 -31.74 -15.88 70.02
C GLU A 99 -31.51 -17.40 70.22
N THR A 100 -30.51 -17.95 69.53
CA THR A 100 -30.06 -19.34 69.58
C THR A 100 -28.69 -19.39 70.24
N LEU A 101 -28.40 -20.46 70.98
CA LEU A 101 -27.06 -20.77 71.51
C LEU A 101 -25.99 -20.40 70.46
N PRO A 102 -25.03 -19.51 70.77
CA PRO A 102 -23.99 -19.11 69.82
C PRO A 102 -22.97 -20.26 69.67
N LEU A 103 -23.33 -21.24 68.84
CA LEU A 103 -22.55 -22.47 68.60
C LEU A 103 -21.20 -22.18 67.93
N MET A 104 -21.10 -21.08 67.18
CA MET A 104 -19.89 -20.63 66.47
C MET A 104 -19.60 -19.15 66.75
N ASN A 105 -18.99 -18.85 67.91
CA ASN A 105 -18.41 -17.54 68.21
C ASN A 105 -17.09 -17.37 67.43
N MET A 106 -17.22 -17.17 66.12
CA MET A 106 -16.13 -16.88 65.21
C MET A 106 -15.74 -15.40 65.31
N LYS A 107 -14.44 -15.12 65.39
CA LYS A 107 -13.89 -13.76 65.42
C LYS A 107 -12.89 -13.58 64.28
N LEU A 108 -13.02 -12.46 63.56
CA LEU A 108 -12.02 -12.04 62.58
C LEU A 108 -10.69 -11.74 63.28
N ASP A 109 -9.63 -12.42 62.86
CA ASP A 109 -8.25 -12.19 63.33
C ASP A 109 -7.55 -11.19 62.40
N SER A 110 -7.54 -11.48 61.10
CA SER A 110 -6.97 -10.61 60.07
C SER A 110 -7.67 -10.80 58.73
N SER A 111 -7.66 -9.74 57.91
CA SER A 111 -7.95 -9.78 56.48
C SER A 111 -6.80 -9.16 55.71
N SER A 112 -6.60 -9.61 54.48
CA SER A 112 -5.77 -8.91 53.51
C SER A 112 -6.37 -9.02 52.12
N LEU A 113 -6.22 -7.95 51.34
CA LEU A 113 -6.61 -7.88 49.94
C LEU A 113 -5.39 -7.57 49.07
N GLN A 114 -5.16 -8.41 48.07
CA GLN A 114 -4.18 -8.19 47.01
C GLN A 114 -4.92 -7.95 45.69
N MET A 115 -4.62 -6.82 45.04
CA MET A 115 -5.22 -6.45 43.77
C MET A 115 -4.16 -6.53 42.67
N GLU A 116 -4.41 -7.31 41.62
CA GLU A 116 -3.46 -7.62 40.56
C GLU A 116 -4.11 -7.46 39.17
N ARG A 117 -3.35 -7.75 38.11
CA ARG A 117 -3.79 -7.72 36.71
C ARG A 117 -4.35 -6.35 36.29
N GLU A 118 -3.45 -5.42 36.03
CA GLU A 118 -3.78 -4.10 35.48
C GLU A 118 -4.51 -4.24 34.14
N LEU A 119 -5.63 -3.52 33.98
CA LEU A 119 -6.41 -3.50 32.74
C LEU A 119 -5.55 -3.02 31.57
N GLY A 120 -4.62 -2.08 31.80
CA GLY A 120 -3.72 -1.57 30.77
C GLY A 120 -2.70 -2.57 30.22
N LYS A 121 -2.58 -3.78 30.79
CA LYS A 121 -1.72 -4.84 30.24
C LYS A 121 -2.38 -5.46 29.04
N TYR A 122 -1.67 -5.58 27.91
CA TYR A 122 -2.28 -6.10 26.68
C TYR A 122 -2.94 -7.47 26.85
N ALA A 123 -2.29 -8.41 27.55
CA ALA A 123 -2.89 -9.73 27.76
C ALA A 123 -4.25 -9.66 28.50
N ILE A 124 -4.38 -8.76 29.47
CA ILE A 124 -5.59 -8.59 30.30
C ILE A 124 -6.66 -7.84 29.51
N PHE A 125 -6.30 -6.75 28.84
CA PHE A 125 -7.24 -6.00 28.03
C PHE A 125 -7.82 -6.85 26.89
N ASN A 126 -6.97 -7.64 26.25
CA ASN A 126 -7.38 -8.54 25.17
C ASN A 126 -8.33 -9.65 25.67
N GLU A 127 -8.08 -10.18 26.86
CA GLU A 127 -9.00 -11.14 27.51
C GLU A 127 -10.36 -10.51 27.80
N GLN A 128 -10.40 -9.28 28.30
CA GLN A 128 -11.65 -8.53 28.53
C GLN A 128 -12.39 -8.25 27.21
N ILE A 129 -11.70 -7.78 26.17
CA ILE A 129 -12.29 -7.60 24.82
C ILE A 129 -12.87 -8.92 24.32
N ARG A 130 -12.13 -10.03 24.47
CA ARG A 130 -12.58 -11.33 24.00
C ARG A 130 -13.84 -11.79 24.72
N GLU A 131 -13.90 -11.70 26.06
CA GLU A 131 -15.10 -12.10 26.81
C GLU A 131 -16.31 -11.23 26.46
N GLU A 132 -16.09 -9.93 26.28
CA GLU A 132 -17.13 -8.99 25.89
C GLU A 132 -17.65 -9.26 24.47
N MET A 133 -16.74 -9.55 23.53
CA MET A 133 -17.07 -9.76 22.12
C MET A 133 -17.45 -11.20 21.79
N LYS A 134 -17.21 -12.17 22.67
CA LYS A 134 -17.54 -13.59 22.45
C LYS A 134 -18.98 -13.84 22.04
N TYR A 135 -19.91 -13.02 22.53
CA TYR A 135 -21.34 -13.12 22.21
C TYR A 135 -21.86 -11.91 21.43
N LYS A 136 -21.10 -10.81 21.36
CA LYS A 136 -21.50 -9.55 20.70
C LYS A 136 -20.89 -9.39 19.31
N ALA A 137 -19.74 -10.01 19.04
CA ALA A 137 -19.17 -10.02 17.70
C ALA A 137 -20.12 -10.76 16.75
N PRO A 138 -20.32 -10.27 15.52
CA PRO A 138 -21.25 -10.90 14.59
C PRO A 138 -20.83 -12.34 14.29
N VAL A 139 -21.67 -13.32 14.63
CA VAL A 139 -21.43 -14.76 14.39
C VAL A 139 -21.29 -15.06 12.88
N ASP A 140 -21.84 -14.19 12.03
CA ASP A 140 -21.85 -14.32 10.56
C ASP A 140 -20.72 -13.53 9.85
N PHE A 141 -19.81 -12.86 10.58
CA PHE A 141 -18.84 -11.92 9.99
C PHE A 141 -17.88 -12.54 8.99
N THR A 142 -17.25 -13.67 9.34
CA THR A 142 -16.31 -14.34 8.43
C THR A 142 -17.01 -14.70 7.14
N MET A 143 -18.30 -15.06 7.21
CA MET A 143 -19.11 -15.30 6.04
C MET A 143 -19.45 -14.00 5.30
N GLU A 144 -19.79 -12.90 5.98
CA GLU A 144 -20.14 -11.64 5.32
C GLU A 144 -18.95 -10.99 4.57
N VAL A 145 -17.76 -10.95 5.17
CA VAL A 145 -16.55 -10.42 4.50
C VAL A 145 -16.13 -11.35 3.36
N LEU A 146 -16.13 -12.66 3.61
CA LEU A 146 -15.79 -13.64 2.58
C LEU A 146 -16.79 -13.61 1.41
N GLU A 147 -18.08 -13.44 1.68
CA GLU A 147 -19.12 -13.33 0.65
C GLU A 147 -18.93 -12.07 -0.22
N LYS A 148 -18.41 -10.98 0.34
CA LYS A 148 -18.10 -9.76 -0.41
C LYS A 148 -16.82 -9.89 -1.24
N LEU A 149 -15.77 -10.53 -0.70
CA LEU A 149 -14.45 -10.63 -1.37
C LEU A 149 -14.37 -11.79 -2.37
N LYS A 150 -14.91 -12.96 -2.01
CA LYS A 150 -14.79 -14.20 -2.79
C LYS A 150 -15.16 -14.03 -4.26
N PRO A 151 -16.30 -13.42 -4.65
CA PRO A 151 -16.70 -13.39 -6.05
C PRO A 151 -15.80 -12.53 -6.94
N LEU A 152 -15.02 -11.61 -6.36
CA LEU A 152 -14.05 -10.78 -7.07
C LEU A 152 -12.64 -11.36 -7.07
N SER A 153 -12.35 -12.36 -6.24
CA SER A 153 -10.98 -12.81 -5.95
C SER A 153 -10.17 -13.11 -7.22
N GLN A 154 -10.65 -14.00 -8.07
CA GLN A 154 -9.91 -14.39 -9.28
C GLN A 154 -9.82 -13.26 -10.32
N ASN A 155 -10.83 -12.39 -10.40
CA ASN A 155 -10.79 -11.21 -11.28
C ASN A 155 -9.79 -10.17 -10.79
N MET A 156 -9.72 -9.93 -9.48
CA MET A 156 -8.77 -9.00 -8.89
C MET A 156 -7.33 -9.51 -9.02
N LYS A 157 -7.11 -10.82 -8.81
CA LYS A 157 -5.82 -11.47 -9.07
C LYS A 157 -5.36 -11.26 -10.52
N GLU A 158 -6.24 -11.53 -11.49
CA GLU A 158 -5.91 -11.36 -12.91
C GLU A 158 -5.69 -9.89 -13.27
N ALA A 159 -6.46 -8.97 -12.68
CA ALA A 159 -6.30 -7.53 -12.88
C ALA A 159 -4.98 -7.01 -12.30
N SER A 160 -4.61 -7.42 -11.08
CA SER A 160 -3.33 -7.08 -10.45
C SER A 160 -2.16 -7.51 -11.34
N HIS A 161 -2.15 -8.77 -11.80
CA HIS A 161 -1.13 -9.26 -12.72
C HIS A 161 -1.09 -8.51 -14.06
N THR A 162 -2.26 -8.18 -14.60
CA THR A 162 -2.37 -7.45 -15.88
C THR A 162 -1.85 -6.02 -15.74
N VAL A 163 -2.25 -5.31 -14.68
CA VAL A 163 -1.80 -3.93 -14.41
C VAL A 163 -0.30 -3.90 -14.15
N ASP A 164 0.25 -4.76 -13.29
CA ASP A 164 1.68 -4.77 -12.95
C ASP A 164 2.55 -5.06 -14.19
N LEU A 165 2.18 -6.05 -15.01
CA LEU A 165 2.89 -6.34 -16.26
C LEU A 165 2.84 -5.15 -17.23
N LEU A 166 1.64 -4.70 -17.57
CA LEU A 166 1.44 -3.69 -18.61
C LEU A 166 1.98 -2.32 -18.18
N LYS A 167 1.96 -1.99 -16.88
CA LYS A 167 2.63 -0.81 -16.31
C LYS A 167 4.14 -0.83 -16.57
N ARG A 168 4.81 -1.97 -16.33
CA ARG A 168 6.25 -2.11 -16.60
C ARG A 168 6.55 -2.03 -18.09
N LEU A 169 5.73 -2.70 -18.91
CA LEU A 169 5.86 -2.65 -20.36
C LEU A 169 5.59 -1.25 -20.94
N GLN A 170 4.68 -0.48 -20.37
CA GLN A 170 4.40 0.90 -20.78
C GLN A 170 5.67 1.77 -20.68
N LYS A 171 6.38 1.72 -19.54
CA LYS A 171 7.61 2.49 -19.31
C LYS A 171 8.73 2.08 -20.28
N LEU A 172 8.87 0.78 -20.56
CA LEU A 172 9.85 0.27 -21.52
C LEU A 172 9.48 0.61 -22.96
N TYR A 173 8.20 0.48 -23.32
CA TYR A 173 7.67 0.81 -24.64
C TYR A 173 7.96 2.27 -24.98
N ASP A 174 7.59 3.22 -24.11
CA ASP A 174 7.82 4.65 -24.34
C ASP A 174 9.31 4.98 -24.51
N ARG A 175 10.19 4.33 -23.73
CA ARG A 175 11.64 4.49 -23.86
C ARG A 175 12.17 3.93 -25.19
N ARG A 176 11.69 2.76 -25.63
CA ARG A 176 12.06 2.17 -26.91
C ARG A 176 11.63 3.07 -28.07
N GLU A 177 10.38 3.53 -28.07
CA GLU A 177 9.87 4.38 -29.14
C GLU A 177 10.64 5.70 -29.24
N ALA A 178 10.99 6.32 -28.11
CA ALA A 178 11.82 7.53 -28.10
C ALA A 178 13.23 7.30 -28.69
N LYS A 179 13.79 6.10 -28.52
CA LYS A 179 15.09 5.73 -29.11
C LYS A 179 14.99 5.48 -30.62
N LEU A 180 13.88 4.90 -31.09
CA LEU A 180 13.63 4.79 -32.52
C LEU A 180 13.44 6.16 -33.18
N ASP A 181 12.80 7.11 -32.49
CA ASP A 181 12.67 8.50 -32.97
C ASP A 181 14.03 9.19 -33.07
N ASP A 182 14.88 9.03 -32.05
CA ASP A 182 16.24 9.59 -32.02
C ASP A 182 17.13 9.00 -33.13
N MET A 183 16.97 7.72 -33.45
CA MET A 183 17.61 7.08 -34.61
C MET A 183 17.19 7.76 -35.93
N LEU A 184 15.87 7.86 -36.18
CA LEU A 184 15.34 8.46 -37.40
C LEU A 184 15.75 9.93 -37.53
N GLU A 185 15.72 10.70 -36.43
CA GLU A 185 16.14 12.11 -36.43
C GLU A 185 17.59 12.26 -36.87
N LYS A 186 18.49 11.38 -36.41
CA LYS A 186 19.90 11.37 -36.85
C LYS A 186 20.04 11.02 -38.33
N GLN A 187 19.30 10.04 -38.84
CA GLN A 187 19.31 9.68 -40.27
C GLN A 187 18.78 10.82 -41.15
N HIS A 188 17.72 11.51 -40.75
CA HIS A 188 17.19 12.68 -41.46
C HIS A 188 18.19 13.84 -41.46
N LYS A 189 18.83 14.14 -40.33
CA LYS A 189 19.88 15.17 -40.24
C LYS A 189 21.08 14.83 -41.13
N ALA A 190 21.51 13.57 -41.15
CA ALA A 190 22.57 13.12 -42.06
C ALA A 190 22.17 13.30 -43.53
N GLY A 191 20.95 12.88 -43.90
CA GLY A 191 20.41 13.03 -45.26
C GLY A 191 20.39 14.49 -45.74
N ALA A 192 20.03 15.42 -44.85
CA ALA A 192 19.94 16.85 -45.16
C ALA A 192 21.29 17.49 -45.53
N TYR A 193 22.43 16.91 -45.17
CA TYR A 193 23.74 17.50 -45.47
C TYR A 193 24.05 17.60 -46.97
N MET A 194 23.56 16.66 -47.76
CA MET A 194 23.74 16.71 -49.21
C MET A 194 22.99 17.90 -49.85
N GLU A 195 22.01 18.49 -49.15
CA GLU A 195 21.30 19.70 -49.59
C GLU A 195 22.24 20.91 -49.56
N GLU A 196 23.07 21.01 -48.53
CA GLU A 196 24.06 22.09 -48.41
C GLU A 196 25.14 21.98 -49.48
N VAL A 197 25.59 20.77 -49.79
CA VAL A 197 26.51 20.49 -50.91
C VAL A 197 25.85 20.88 -52.24
N ARG A 198 24.60 20.47 -52.45
CA ARG A 198 23.82 20.78 -53.66
C ARG A 198 23.69 22.29 -53.89
N LYS A 199 23.36 23.06 -52.84
CA LYS A 199 23.22 24.53 -52.90
C LYS A 199 24.51 25.25 -53.34
N ARG A 200 25.69 24.65 -53.08
CA ARG A 200 26.98 25.17 -53.57
C ARG A 200 27.25 24.84 -55.03
N ILE A 201 26.55 23.85 -55.58
CA ILE A 201 26.64 23.47 -57.00
C ILE A 201 25.64 24.26 -57.83
N ILE A 202 24.37 24.34 -57.42
CA ILE A 202 23.32 25.09 -58.12
C ILE A 202 22.33 25.69 -57.13
N LYS A 203 21.85 26.92 -57.39
CA LYS A 203 20.90 27.62 -56.52
C LYS A 203 19.46 27.09 -56.60
N GLN A 204 19.06 26.60 -57.78
CA GLN A 204 17.68 26.20 -58.06
C GLN A 204 17.50 24.68 -58.07
N ARG A 205 16.25 24.21 -57.93
CA ARG A 205 15.92 22.81 -58.18
C ARG A 205 15.97 22.53 -59.69
N GLY A 206 16.41 21.32 -60.05
CA GLY A 206 16.65 20.92 -61.44
C GLY A 206 18.08 21.16 -61.91
N THR A 207 18.31 20.94 -63.22
CA THR A 207 19.65 20.92 -63.84
C THR A 207 19.82 21.94 -64.97
N TYR A 208 18.87 22.86 -65.14
CA TYR A 208 18.94 23.85 -66.23
C TYR A 208 19.98 24.94 -65.92
N MET A 209 20.86 25.21 -66.88
CA MET A 209 21.97 26.16 -66.77
C MET A 209 22.05 27.03 -68.04
N PRO A 210 21.50 28.27 -68.02
CA PRO A 210 21.60 29.18 -69.16
C PRO A 210 23.06 29.61 -69.38
N ASN A 211 23.40 30.09 -70.58
CA ASN A 211 24.71 30.71 -70.82
C ASN A 211 24.79 32.05 -70.07
N GLN A 212 25.97 32.35 -69.54
CA GLN A 212 26.26 33.57 -68.77
C GLN A 212 27.56 34.21 -69.28
N TYR A 213 27.80 35.45 -68.87
CA TYR A 213 29.02 36.18 -69.20
C TYR A 213 30.05 36.08 -68.07
N ILE A 214 31.34 36.16 -68.40
CA ILE A 214 32.44 36.03 -67.42
C ILE A 214 32.54 37.21 -66.44
N TRP A 215 31.84 38.31 -66.71
CA TRP A 215 31.72 39.44 -65.78
C TRP A 215 30.57 39.27 -64.77
N ASP A 216 29.61 38.38 -65.04
CA ASP A 216 28.49 38.08 -64.15
C ASP A 216 29.00 37.51 -62.80
N PRO A 217 28.21 37.62 -61.72
CA PRO A 217 28.53 36.97 -60.46
C PRO A 217 28.71 35.45 -60.64
N LEU A 218 29.73 34.89 -60.01
CA LEU A 218 29.99 33.44 -59.97
C LEU A 218 29.87 33.00 -58.51
N GLU A 219 28.69 32.52 -58.16
CA GLU A 219 28.32 32.21 -56.78
C GLU A 219 28.33 30.72 -56.49
N VAL A 220 27.98 29.90 -57.48
CA VAL A 220 27.90 28.44 -57.38
C VAL A 220 28.76 27.76 -58.45
N VAL A 221 29.08 26.49 -58.27
CA VAL A 221 29.98 25.77 -59.19
C VAL A 221 29.40 25.60 -60.61
N ALA A 222 28.08 25.51 -60.74
CA ALA A 222 27.41 25.49 -62.05
C ALA A 222 27.67 26.74 -62.90
N ASP A 223 27.94 27.90 -62.27
CA ASP A 223 28.23 29.15 -62.98
C ASP A 223 29.53 29.05 -63.79
N ILE A 224 30.48 28.18 -63.39
CA ILE A 224 31.71 27.89 -64.16
C ILE A 224 31.34 27.35 -65.54
N ALA A 225 30.48 26.33 -65.59
CA ALA A 225 30.01 25.73 -66.85
C ALA A 225 29.10 26.70 -67.64
N ALA A 226 28.32 27.54 -66.95
CA ALA A 226 27.46 28.54 -67.57
C ALA A 226 28.25 29.66 -68.28
N GLN A 227 29.37 30.10 -67.70
CA GLN A 227 30.21 31.20 -68.20
C GLN A 227 31.31 30.75 -69.16
N TYR A 228 31.67 29.45 -69.17
CA TYR A 228 32.78 28.92 -69.95
C TYR A 228 32.68 29.19 -71.47
N LYS A 229 31.48 29.10 -72.06
CA LYS A 229 31.29 29.41 -73.49
C LYS A 229 31.70 30.86 -73.82
N HIS A 230 31.40 31.79 -72.92
CA HIS A 230 31.79 33.18 -73.09
C HIS A 230 33.28 33.40 -72.81
N TYR A 231 33.88 32.65 -71.87
CA TYR A 231 35.33 32.65 -71.66
C TYR A 231 36.10 32.29 -72.94
N VAL A 232 35.72 31.21 -73.63
CA VAL A 232 36.36 30.79 -74.90
C VAL A 232 36.23 31.89 -75.97
N HIS A 233 35.07 32.54 -76.05
CA HIS A 233 34.87 33.66 -76.97
C HIS A 233 35.83 34.84 -76.68
N VAL A 234 35.95 35.24 -75.41
CA VAL A 234 36.87 36.32 -75.00
C VAL A 234 38.34 35.93 -75.22
N TYR A 235 38.70 34.67 -75.00
CA TYR A 235 40.04 34.14 -75.28
C TYR A 235 40.41 34.24 -76.76
N GLU A 236 39.55 33.75 -77.65
CA GLU A 236 39.77 33.79 -79.11
C GLU A 236 39.79 35.22 -79.65
N ASP A 237 38.98 36.11 -79.09
CA ASP A 237 38.96 37.52 -79.46
C ASP A 237 40.25 38.26 -79.00
N ASN A 238 40.72 37.99 -77.78
CA ASN A 238 41.98 38.54 -77.27
C ASN A 238 43.22 38.05 -78.05
N LYS A 239 43.13 36.86 -78.68
CA LYS A 239 44.16 36.32 -79.57
C LYS A 239 44.33 37.14 -80.85
N LYS A 240 43.25 37.77 -81.34
CA LYS A 240 43.25 38.61 -82.55
C LYS A 240 43.75 40.03 -82.27
N SER A 241 43.42 40.57 -81.10
CA SER A 241 43.87 41.87 -80.62
C SER A 241 43.99 41.85 -79.10
N VAL A 242 45.23 41.91 -78.61
CA VAL A 242 45.54 41.86 -77.18
C VAL A 242 44.95 43.09 -76.46
N ASP A 243 44.19 42.85 -75.40
CA ASP A 243 43.51 43.86 -74.59
C ASP A 243 43.62 43.52 -73.09
N ASP A 244 44.27 44.41 -72.33
CA ASP A 244 44.49 44.26 -70.89
C ASP A 244 43.17 44.10 -70.11
N VAL A 245 42.08 44.70 -70.58
CA VAL A 245 40.76 44.57 -69.95
C VAL A 245 40.24 43.14 -70.09
N LYS A 246 40.43 42.50 -71.25
CA LYS A 246 40.02 41.11 -71.48
C LYS A 246 40.87 40.13 -70.67
N ILE A 247 42.17 40.39 -70.57
CA ILE A 247 43.08 39.63 -69.70
C ILE A 247 42.59 39.70 -68.25
N MET A 248 42.31 40.91 -67.74
CA MET A 248 41.79 41.11 -66.38
C MET A 248 40.46 40.37 -66.15
N GLN A 249 39.54 40.39 -67.11
CA GLN A 249 38.26 39.68 -67.02
C GLN A 249 38.44 38.16 -66.95
N MET A 250 39.31 37.59 -67.80
CA MET A 250 39.64 36.16 -67.80
C MET A 250 40.29 35.73 -66.47
N GLU A 251 41.22 36.53 -65.93
CA GLU A 251 41.82 36.25 -64.63
C GLU A 251 40.81 36.33 -63.48
N LYS A 252 39.87 37.29 -63.53
CA LYS A 252 38.83 37.45 -62.51
C LYS A 252 37.89 36.24 -62.50
N TYR A 253 37.51 35.75 -63.69
CA TYR A 253 36.77 34.50 -63.84
C TYR A 253 37.56 33.32 -63.26
N ALA A 254 38.83 33.16 -63.62
CA ALA A 254 39.69 32.09 -63.10
C ALA A 254 39.79 32.10 -61.56
N ARG A 255 40.01 33.26 -60.95
CA ARG A 255 40.05 33.42 -59.48
C ARG A 255 38.71 33.05 -58.83
N ARG A 256 37.58 33.48 -59.41
CA ARG A 256 36.24 33.17 -58.89
C ARG A 256 35.90 31.67 -59.03
N ALA A 257 36.23 31.07 -60.17
CA ALA A 257 36.03 29.65 -60.44
C ALA A 257 36.83 28.79 -59.45
N ARG A 258 38.11 29.10 -59.24
CA ARG A 258 38.95 28.46 -58.22
C ARG A 258 38.32 28.56 -56.83
N LYS A 259 37.91 29.76 -56.42
CA LYS A 259 37.24 29.99 -55.12
C LYS A 259 35.93 29.22 -54.98
N ALA A 260 35.15 29.05 -56.05
CA ALA A 260 33.92 28.25 -56.02
C ALA A 260 34.21 26.76 -55.83
N LEU A 261 35.20 26.22 -56.55
CA LEU A 261 35.64 24.83 -56.39
C LEU A 261 36.24 24.57 -54.99
N ASP A 262 37.07 25.48 -54.48
CA ASP A 262 37.66 25.36 -53.13
C ASP A 262 36.59 25.38 -52.04
N ARG A 263 35.59 26.28 -52.15
CA ARG A 263 34.45 26.31 -51.22
C ARG A 263 33.62 25.03 -51.27
N LEU A 264 33.37 24.48 -52.46
CA LEU A 264 32.65 23.22 -52.59
C LEU A 264 33.44 22.08 -51.95
N ARG A 265 34.77 22.02 -52.14
CA ARG A 265 35.63 21.02 -51.48
C ARG A 265 35.54 21.11 -49.97
N GLN A 266 35.65 22.31 -49.40
CA GLN A 266 35.59 22.53 -47.96
C GLN A 266 34.26 22.09 -47.38
N VAL A 267 33.14 22.49 -48.00
CA VAL A 267 31.80 22.09 -47.58
C VAL A 267 31.67 20.58 -47.67
N MET A 268 32.07 19.94 -48.77
CA MET A 268 31.98 18.49 -48.96
C MET A 268 32.70 17.71 -47.85
N VAL A 269 33.93 18.11 -47.49
CA VAL A 269 34.70 17.45 -46.43
C VAL A 269 34.00 17.60 -45.09
N GLN A 270 33.63 18.83 -44.69
CA GLN A 270 32.97 19.10 -43.41
C GLN A 270 31.63 18.37 -43.29
N THR A 271 30.80 18.42 -44.35
CA THR A 271 29.50 17.74 -44.36
C THR A 271 29.64 16.22 -44.40
N GLY A 272 30.70 15.70 -45.04
CA GLY A 272 30.96 14.26 -45.10
C GLY A 272 31.35 13.67 -43.74
N GLU A 273 32.20 14.36 -42.99
CA GLU A 273 32.58 13.98 -41.62
C GLU A 273 31.39 13.98 -40.67
N GLU A 274 30.58 15.04 -40.67
CA GLU A 274 29.38 15.10 -39.82
C GLU A 274 28.29 14.11 -40.27
N HIS A 275 28.16 13.85 -41.57
CA HIS A 275 27.27 12.80 -42.09
C HIS A 275 27.64 11.41 -41.54
N ASP A 276 28.90 11.00 -41.69
CA ASP A 276 29.36 9.68 -41.24
C ASP A 276 29.21 9.53 -39.72
N LYS A 277 29.56 10.59 -38.98
CA LYS A 277 29.41 10.66 -37.52
C LYS A 277 27.96 10.50 -37.08
N LEU A 278 27.00 11.21 -37.70
CA LEU A 278 25.58 11.08 -37.35
C LEU A 278 25.04 9.67 -37.60
N LEU A 279 25.43 9.02 -38.69
CA LEU A 279 24.99 7.65 -38.99
C LEU A 279 25.62 6.61 -38.06
N LEU A 280 26.89 6.79 -37.68
CA LEU A 280 27.50 5.97 -36.62
C LEU A 280 26.77 6.17 -35.28
N GLN A 281 26.44 7.43 -34.93
CA GLN A 281 25.66 7.76 -33.75
C GLN A 281 24.19 7.31 -33.83
N ALA A 282 23.64 7.04 -35.01
CA ALA A 282 22.28 6.49 -35.17
C ALA A 282 22.20 5.01 -34.77
N LYS A 283 23.32 4.28 -34.80
CA LYS A 283 23.38 2.88 -34.35
C LYS A 283 23.22 2.72 -32.85
N GLU A 284 23.71 3.67 -32.06
CA GLU A 284 23.59 3.64 -30.60
C GLU A 284 22.12 3.59 -30.13
N PRO A 285 21.24 4.54 -30.49
CA PRO A 285 19.84 4.49 -30.09
C PRO A 285 19.11 3.29 -30.70
N LEU A 286 19.48 2.81 -31.89
CA LEU A 286 18.92 1.57 -32.45
C LEU A 286 19.27 0.34 -31.60
N ASN A 287 20.52 0.22 -31.16
CA ASN A 287 20.97 -0.85 -30.28
C ASN A 287 20.32 -0.77 -28.89
N GLU A 288 20.18 0.44 -28.32
CA GLU A 288 19.45 0.64 -27.08
C GLU A 288 17.97 0.25 -27.23
N ALA A 289 17.31 0.63 -28.33
CA ALA A 289 15.94 0.22 -28.63
C ALA A 289 15.81 -1.31 -28.72
N ARG A 290 16.79 -1.98 -29.34
CA ARG A 290 16.86 -3.45 -29.41
C ARG A 290 17.01 -4.08 -28.02
N GLN A 291 17.87 -3.53 -27.17
CA GLN A 291 18.05 -3.98 -25.79
C GLN A 291 16.78 -3.81 -24.96
N ILE A 292 16.13 -2.66 -25.03
CA ILE A 292 14.87 -2.39 -24.33
C ILE A 292 13.77 -3.35 -24.82
N ASN A 293 13.71 -3.64 -26.12
CA ASN A 293 12.75 -4.61 -26.68
C ASN A 293 12.99 -6.03 -26.13
N GLU A 294 14.24 -6.41 -25.91
CA GLU A 294 14.58 -7.69 -25.27
C GLU A 294 14.31 -7.70 -23.77
N GLU A 295 14.50 -6.57 -23.08
CA GLU A 295 14.03 -6.41 -21.69
C GLU A 295 12.51 -6.60 -21.59
N MET A 296 11.74 -6.02 -22.52
CA MET A 296 10.29 -6.23 -22.60
C MET A 296 9.95 -7.71 -22.76
N ARG A 297 10.66 -8.44 -23.65
CA ARG A 297 10.47 -9.88 -23.83
C ARG A 297 10.74 -10.65 -22.53
N LYS A 298 11.83 -10.35 -21.82
CA LYS A 298 12.17 -10.97 -20.54
C LYS A 298 11.08 -10.73 -19.49
N VAL A 299 10.58 -9.50 -19.39
CA VAL A 299 9.49 -9.14 -18.48
C VAL A 299 8.22 -9.95 -18.79
N ILE A 300 7.84 -10.08 -20.07
CA ILE A 300 6.67 -10.90 -20.48
C ILE A 300 6.85 -12.37 -20.06
N VAL A 301 8.02 -12.97 -20.30
CA VAL A 301 8.30 -14.38 -19.95
C VAL A 301 8.28 -14.59 -18.43
N GLN A 302 8.91 -13.69 -17.67
CA GLN A 302 8.93 -13.76 -16.20
C GLN A 302 7.51 -13.73 -15.62
N TYR A 303 6.62 -12.89 -16.15
CA TYR A 303 5.23 -12.79 -15.69
C TYR A 303 4.35 -13.96 -16.10
N LYS A 304 4.69 -14.70 -17.17
CA LYS A 304 4.05 -15.99 -17.49
C LYS A 304 4.39 -17.08 -16.46
N GLN A 305 5.53 -16.95 -15.76
CA GLN A 305 6.04 -17.95 -14.82
C GLN A 305 5.83 -17.59 -13.34
N ARG A 306 5.34 -16.39 -13.03
CA ARG A 306 5.14 -15.93 -11.63
C ARG A 306 4.09 -16.80 -10.95
N ALA A 307 4.48 -17.43 -9.83
CA ALA A 307 3.54 -18.13 -8.97
C ALA A 307 2.50 -17.12 -8.44
N ALA A 308 1.24 -17.54 -8.53
CA ALA A 308 0.06 -16.78 -8.15
C ALA A 308 0.13 -16.23 -6.72
N ASN A 309 -0.44 -15.05 -6.50
CA ASN A 309 -0.73 -14.50 -5.18
C ASN A 309 -1.67 -15.48 -4.43
N ALA A 310 -1.11 -16.30 -3.53
CA ALA A 310 -1.81 -17.41 -2.86
C ALA A 310 -3.06 -16.96 -2.07
N GLY A 311 -3.04 -15.74 -1.52
CA GLY A 311 -4.16 -15.18 -0.77
C GLY A 311 -5.48 -15.13 -1.54
N TYR A 312 -5.42 -14.81 -2.84
CA TYR A 312 -6.61 -14.81 -3.69
C TYR A 312 -7.16 -16.23 -3.90
N ASP A 313 -6.28 -17.22 -4.08
CA ASP A 313 -6.68 -18.61 -4.34
C ASP A 313 -7.34 -19.23 -3.11
N GLU A 314 -6.80 -18.97 -1.92
CA GLU A 314 -7.37 -19.40 -0.65
C GLU A 314 -8.73 -18.75 -0.37
N VAL A 315 -8.85 -17.42 -0.54
CA VAL A 315 -10.14 -16.71 -0.40
C VAL A 315 -11.17 -17.20 -1.43
N SER A 316 -10.74 -17.51 -2.65
CA SER A 316 -11.61 -18.08 -3.69
C SER A 316 -12.09 -19.49 -3.34
N ALA A 317 -11.23 -20.31 -2.72
CA ALA A 317 -11.52 -21.70 -2.38
C ALA A 317 -12.31 -21.85 -1.07
N ALA A 318 -12.34 -20.81 -0.24
CA ALA A 318 -12.98 -20.84 1.07
C ALA A 318 -14.50 -21.15 0.97
N PRO A 319 -15.05 -22.00 1.86
CA PRO A 319 -16.46 -22.36 1.84
C PRO A 319 -17.33 -21.15 2.23
N THR A 320 -18.37 -20.85 1.45
CA THR A 320 -19.35 -19.78 1.76
C THR A 320 -20.78 -20.34 1.80
N PRO A 321 -21.68 -19.82 2.66
CA PRO A 321 -23.05 -20.32 2.82
C PRO A 321 -23.87 -20.17 1.53
N SER A 322 -23.67 -19.07 0.80
CA SER A 322 -24.33 -18.77 -0.47
C SER A 322 -23.87 -19.64 -1.65
N GLY A 323 -22.76 -20.39 -1.52
CA GLY A 323 -22.22 -21.20 -2.61
C GLY A 323 -21.74 -20.42 -3.84
N ALA A 324 -21.62 -19.08 -3.74
CA ALA A 324 -21.17 -18.23 -4.83
C ALA A 324 -19.76 -18.64 -5.29
N GLY A 325 -19.65 -19.03 -6.56
CA GLY A 325 -18.35 -19.34 -7.18
C GLY A 325 -17.57 -18.08 -7.52
N SER A 326 -16.24 -18.21 -7.59
CA SER A 326 -15.39 -17.18 -8.18
C SER A 326 -14.75 -17.76 -9.44
N ASN A 327 -15.24 -17.30 -10.59
CA ASN A 327 -14.65 -17.60 -11.88
C ASN A 327 -14.04 -16.30 -12.41
N ALA A 328 -12.77 -16.35 -12.81
CA ALA A 328 -12.18 -15.25 -13.55
C ALA A 328 -12.94 -15.06 -14.87
N ASP A 329 -13.39 -13.84 -15.12
CA ASP A 329 -13.81 -13.40 -16.45
C ASP A 329 -12.55 -13.40 -17.34
N PRO A 330 -12.50 -14.22 -18.41
CA PRO A 330 -11.33 -14.32 -19.28
C PRO A 330 -10.90 -12.98 -19.90
N SER A 331 -11.82 -12.00 -19.98
CA SER A 331 -11.54 -10.69 -20.55
C SER A 331 -10.57 -9.86 -19.71
N VAL A 332 -10.49 -10.06 -18.39
CA VAL A 332 -9.57 -9.33 -17.49
C VAL A 332 -8.12 -9.54 -17.91
N GLY A 333 -7.77 -10.78 -18.27
CA GLY A 333 -6.41 -11.18 -18.69
C GLY A 333 -6.10 -11.00 -20.17
N SER A 334 -7.08 -10.63 -20.99
CA SER A 334 -6.95 -10.60 -22.45
C SER A 334 -5.90 -9.60 -22.94
N ALA A 335 -5.71 -8.48 -22.24
CA ALA A 335 -4.68 -7.50 -22.56
C ALA A 335 -3.28 -8.04 -22.25
N ARG A 336 -3.12 -8.77 -21.13
CA ARG A 336 -1.87 -9.44 -20.76
C ARG A 336 -1.48 -10.53 -21.77
N GLN A 337 -2.45 -11.31 -22.25
CA GLN A 337 -2.20 -12.36 -23.26
C GLN A 337 -1.65 -11.80 -24.57
N ARG A 338 -1.99 -10.55 -24.91
CA ARG A 338 -1.51 -9.83 -26.09
C ARG A 338 -0.26 -8.98 -25.85
N ALA A 339 0.39 -9.10 -24.69
CA ALA A 339 1.57 -8.29 -24.38
C ALA A 339 2.72 -8.47 -25.40
N GLU A 340 2.80 -9.63 -26.06
CA GLU A 340 3.79 -9.90 -27.13
C GLU A 340 3.56 -9.04 -28.38
N ASP A 341 2.34 -8.56 -28.63
CA ASP A 341 2.01 -7.65 -29.74
C ASP A 341 2.70 -6.29 -29.60
N LEU A 342 3.22 -5.97 -28.41
CA LEU A 342 3.99 -4.75 -28.16
C LEU A 342 5.45 -4.86 -28.60
N LEU A 343 5.95 -6.07 -28.86
CA LEU A 343 7.34 -6.31 -29.25
C LEU A 343 7.56 -5.97 -30.73
N VAL A 344 8.72 -5.39 -31.01
CA VAL A 344 9.20 -5.22 -32.38
C VAL A 344 9.91 -6.52 -32.81
N PRO A 345 9.56 -7.11 -33.96
CA PRO A 345 10.25 -8.25 -34.54
C PRO A 345 11.74 -8.00 -34.80
N SER A 346 12.60 -9.01 -34.58
CA SER A 346 14.06 -8.86 -34.73
C SER A 346 14.50 -8.45 -36.15
N ASN A 347 13.78 -8.94 -37.17
CA ASN A 347 14.05 -8.60 -38.57
C ASN A 347 13.82 -7.12 -38.88
N GLU A 348 12.93 -6.41 -38.17
CA GLU A 348 12.78 -4.95 -38.35
C GLU A 348 14.01 -4.19 -37.85
N PHE A 349 14.59 -4.60 -36.72
CA PHE A 349 15.84 -4.01 -36.24
C PHE A 349 17.02 -4.25 -37.19
N GLU A 350 17.06 -5.42 -37.85
CA GLU A 350 18.06 -5.73 -38.87
C GLU A 350 17.85 -4.87 -40.12
N GLN A 351 16.59 -4.61 -40.50
CA GLN A 351 16.26 -3.72 -41.63
C GLN A 351 16.70 -2.28 -41.37
N TRP A 352 16.40 -1.72 -40.19
CA TRP A 352 16.85 -0.36 -39.84
C TRP A 352 18.38 -0.25 -39.79
N GLU A 353 19.06 -1.26 -39.23
CA GLU A 353 20.53 -1.29 -39.20
C GLU A 353 21.12 -1.34 -40.61
N ALA A 354 20.54 -2.16 -41.49
CA ALA A 354 20.93 -2.25 -42.88
C ALA A 354 20.68 -0.94 -43.64
N GLU A 355 19.58 -0.22 -43.36
CA GLU A 355 19.29 1.05 -44.01
C GLU A 355 20.24 2.17 -43.55
N ILE A 356 20.65 2.20 -42.28
CA ILE A 356 21.71 3.10 -41.79
C ILE A 356 23.01 2.87 -42.57
N GLU A 357 23.45 1.62 -42.73
CA GLU A 357 24.65 1.31 -43.51
C GLU A 357 24.49 1.62 -44.99
N LYS A 358 23.31 1.38 -45.55
CA LYS A 358 23.02 1.71 -46.94
C LYS A 358 23.09 3.21 -47.18
N GLN A 359 22.50 4.04 -46.31
CA GLN A 359 22.60 5.50 -46.39
C GLN A 359 24.07 5.96 -46.33
N ARG A 360 24.86 5.34 -45.45
CA ARG A 360 26.29 5.59 -45.28
C ARG A 360 27.12 5.27 -46.52
N ILE A 361 26.74 4.23 -47.27
CA ILE A 361 27.44 3.80 -48.48
C ILE A 361 26.99 4.60 -49.71
N VAL A 362 25.68 4.82 -49.89
CA VAL A 362 25.10 5.42 -51.11
C VAL A 362 25.57 6.86 -51.33
N ILE A 363 25.90 7.60 -50.26
CA ILE A 363 26.46 8.96 -50.38
C ILE A 363 27.78 8.99 -51.18
N ASN A 364 28.57 7.91 -51.15
CA ASN A 364 29.84 7.82 -51.87
C ASN A 364 29.65 7.90 -53.38
N THR A 365 28.52 7.42 -53.90
CA THR A 365 28.18 7.56 -55.33
C THR A 365 28.07 9.03 -55.72
N ALA A 366 27.38 9.84 -54.90
CA ALA A 366 27.28 11.28 -55.11
C ALA A 366 28.65 11.97 -54.93
N ASN A 367 29.39 11.66 -53.86
CA ASN A 367 30.72 12.25 -53.60
C ASN A 367 31.74 11.97 -54.72
N ASN A 368 31.76 10.74 -55.24
CA ASN A 368 32.60 10.37 -56.38
C ASN A 368 32.23 11.17 -57.63
N ARG A 369 30.93 11.36 -57.89
CA ARG A 369 30.46 12.16 -59.01
C ARG A 369 30.81 13.63 -58.86
N ILE A 370 30.70 14.20 -57.65
CA ILE A 370 31.13 15.58 -57.39
C ILE A 370 32.64 15.73 -57.58
N THR A 371 33.44 14.76 -57.11
CA THR A 371 34.90 14.77 -57.30
C THR A 371 35.29 14.71 -58.78
N SER A 372 34.60 13.88 -59.58
CA SER A 372 34.75 13.84 -61.04
C SER A 372 34.43 15.19 -61.68
N MET A 373 33.28 15.79 -61.33
CA MET A 373 32.88 17.10 -61.83
C MET A 373 33.89 18.19 -61.48
N MET A 374 34.38 18.22 -60.24
CA MET A 374 35.39 19.20 -59.83
C MET A 374 36.70 19.03 -60.60
N ARG A 375 37.11 17.79 -60.92
CA ARG A 375 38.29 17.53 -61.76
C ARG A 375 38.07 18.05 -63.18
N THR A 376 36.94 17.73 -63.80
CA THR A 376 36.60 18.20 -65.15
C THR A 376 36.52 19.73 -65.21
N LEU A 377 35.86 20.34 -64.23
CA LEU A 377 35.74 21.79 -64.16
C LEU A 377 37.06 22.47 -63.83
N SER A 378 38.06 21.80 -63.23
CA SER A 378 39.35 22.42 -62.90
C SER A 378 40.13 22.91 -64.13
N PHE A 379 39.80 22.41 -65.31
CA PHE A 379 40.33 22.88 -66.60
C PHE A 379 39.57 24.11 -67.15
N TYR A 380 38.92 24.90 -66.29
CA TYR A 380 38.08 26.05 -66.68
C TYR A 380 38.80 27.14 -67.50
N THR A 381 40.14 27.13 -67.59
CA THR A 381 40.95 28.03 -68.43
C THR A 381 41.51 27.39 -69.70
N ASP A 382 41.29 26.09 -69.94
CA ASP A 382 41.67 25.47 -71.20
C ASP A 382 40.64 25.89 -72.27
N PRO A 383 41.03 26.62 -73.33
CA PRO A 383 40.08 27.10 -74.34
C PRO A 383 39.60 26.02 -75.31
N PHE A 384 40.19 24.81 -75.28
CA PHE A 384 39.92 23.75 -76.25
C PHE A 384 38.86 22.73 -75.78
N LEU A 385 38.24 22.92 -74.62
CA LEU A 385 37.19 22.00 -74.13
C LEU A 385 35.84 22.30 -74.78
N ASN A 386 34.99 21.28 -74.81
CA ASN A 386 33.61 21.42 -75.23
C ASN A 386 32.75 22.02 -74.09
N ALA A 387 32.16 23.19 -74.33
CA ALA A 387 31.31 23.87 -73.35
C ALA A 387 30.07 23.06 -72.91
N ASP A 388 29.48 22.29 -73.83
CA ASP A 388 28.31 21.44 -73.53
C ASP A 388 28.70 20.25 -72.65
N MET A 389 29.93 19.75 -72.79
CA MET A 389 30.47 18.68 -71.93
C MET A 389 30.54 19.14 -70.46
N LEU A 390 30.98 20.38 -70.19
CA LEU A 390 31.05 20.91 -68.82
C LEU A 390 29.66 21.00 -68.19
N LYS A 391 28.66 21.48 -68.95
CA LYS A 391 27.27 21.53 -68.49
C LYS A 391 26.69 20.13 -68.27
N GLN A 392 26.99 19.18 -69.15
CA GLN A 392 26.55 17.80 -69.00
C GLN A 392 27.14 17.16 -67.74
N GLU A 393 28.40 17.43 -67.42
CA GLU A 393 29.05 16.91 -66.22
C GLU A 393 28.38 17.47 -64.94
N VAL A 394 28.09 18.77 -64.89
CA VAL A 394 27.33 19.36 -63.77
C VAL A 394 25.92 18.76 -63.66
N ALA A 395 25.19 18.66 -64.79
CA ALA A 395 23.83 18.12 -64.79
C ALA A 395 23.78 16.65 -64.34
N SER A 396 24.73 15.83 -64.77
CA SER A 396 24.82 14.43 -64.34
C SER A 396 25.16 14.29 -62.86
N THR A 397 25.98 15.19 -62.30
CA THR A 397 26.30 15.24 -60.87
C THR A 397 25.08 15.58 -60.04
N LEU A 398 24.33 16.60 -60.46
CA LEU A 398 23.09 16.99 -59.80
C LEU A 398 22.06 15.86 -59.82
N LYS A 399 21.98 15.03 -60.87
CA LYS A 399 21.08 13.87 -60.90
C LYS A 399 21.42 12.83 -59.82
N GLU A 400 22.69 12.52 -59.58
CA GLU A 400 23.09 11.58 -58.53
C GLU A 400 22.87 12.15 -57.12
N ILE A 401 23.12 13.44 -56.94
CA ILE A 401 22.79 14.16 -55.71
C ILE A 401 21.28 14.13 -55.44
N ASP A 402 20.47 14.46 -56.46
CA ASP A 402 19.01 14.48 -56.35
C ASP A 402 18.46 13.08 -56.04
N LYS A 403 19.08 12.00 -56.56
CA LYS A 403 18.69 10.62 -56.17
C LYS A 403 18.90 10.36 -54.68
N TYR A 404 20.06 10.73 -54.12
CA TYR A 404 20.32 10.59 -52.69
C TYR A 404 19.33 11.43 -51.86
N LEU A 405 19.11 12.69 -52.26
CA LEU A 405 18.20 13.59 -51.55
C LEU A 405 16.75 13.12 -51.58
N ASN A 406 16.27 12.59 -52.71
CA ASN A 406 14.95 11.98 -52.79
C ASN A 406 14.80 10.76 -51.86
N ALA A 407 15.88 10.01 -51.62
CA ALA A 407 15.86 8.83 -50.76
C ALA A 407 15.91 9.16 -49.26
N TYR A 408 16.60 10.25 -48.86
CA TYR A 408 16.93 10.49 -47.44
C TYR A 408 16.64 11.89 -46.89
N ALA A 409 16.28 12.87 -47.73
CA ALA A 409 16.15 14.27 -47.30
C ALA A 409 14.84 14.93 -47.72
N TRP A 410 14.44 14.79 -48.98
CA TRP A 410 13.22 15.40 -49.49
C TRP A 410 12.02 14.55 -49.16
N ALA A 411 10.98 15.17 -48.59
CA ALA A 411 9.75 14.47 -48.27
C ALA A 411 9.07 13.92 -49.54
N GLY A 412 8.60 12.68 -49.48
CA GLY A 412 7.89 12.06 -50.60
C GLY A 412 7.87 10.54 -50.58
N PRO A 413 7.17 9.91 -51.55
CA PRO A 413 7.04 8.46 -51.61
C PRO A 413 8.37 7.73 -51.89
N ALA A 414 9.36 8.42 -52.47
CA ALA A 414 10.69 7.89 -52.73
C ALA A 414 11.62 7.96 -51.51
N ASN A 415 11.23 8.69 -50.46
CA ASN A 415 12.01 8.84 -49.25
C ASN A 415 11.82 7.60 -48.37
N VAL A 416 12.92 6.89 -48.14
CA VAL A 416 12.93 5.63 -47.40
C VAL A 416 12.64 5.87 -45.92
N LEU A 417 13.22 6.94 -45.35
CA LEU A 417 13.01 7.32 -43.95
C LEU A 417 11.55 7.72 -43.68
N ASP A 418 10.91 8.41 -44.63
CA ASP A 418 9.46 8.68 -44.55
C ASP A 418 8.63 7.39 -44.58
N GLY A 419 9.11 6.35 -45.29
CA GLY A 419 8.48 5.03 -45.33
C GLY A 419 8.64 4.26 -44.01
N GLU A 420 9.83 4.31 -43.41
CA GLU A 420 10.12 3.73 -42.10
C GLU A 420 9.30 4.41 -41.00
N ALA A 421 9.27 5.75 -40.99
CA ALA A 421 8.45 6.53 -40.07
C ALA A 421 6.96 6.16 -40.18
N ARG A 422 6.42 6.02 -41.41
CA ARG A 422 5.03 5.57 -41.63
C ARG A 422 4.76 4.16 -41.08
N THR A 423 5.72 3.26 -41.19
CA THR A 423 5.59 1.89 -40.67
C THR A 423 5.58 1.89 -39.14
N MET A 424 6.48 2.67 -38.52
CA MET A 424 6.49 2.88 -37.07
C MET A 424 5.20 3.54 -36.59
N ASP A 425 4.71 4.57 -37.29
CA ASP A 425 3.49 5.29 -36.97
C ASP A 425 2.24 4.42 -37.10
N THR A 426 2.21 3.47 -38.04
CA THR A 426 1.11 2.51 -38.17
C THR A 426 1.03 1.62 -36.92
N ARG A 427 2.17 1.14 -36.42
CA ARG A 427 2.25 0.39 -35.15
C ARG A 427 1.88 1.27 -33.94
N ARG A 428 2.21 2.56 -33.99
CA ARG A 428 1.85 3.59 -33.00
C ARG A 428 0.47 4.21 -33.24
N GLY A 429 -0.32 3.73 -34.21
CA GLY A 429 -1.63 4.31 -34.52
C GLY A 429 -2.54 4.46 -33.28
N PRO A 430 -2.63 3.43 -32.40
CA PRO A 430 -3.41 3.52 -31.17
C PRO A 430 -2.78 4.39 -30.07
N ASP A 431 -1.52 4.79 -30.22
CA ASP A 431 -0.71 5.43 -29.19
C ASP A 431 -1.16 6.89 -28.92
N LYS A 432 -1.71 7.55 -29.93
CA LYS A 432 -2.35 8.87 -29.77
C LYS A 432 -3.61 8.78 -28.91
N GLU A 433 -4.42 7.73 -29.10
CA GLU A 433 -5.61 7.47 -28.27
C GLU A 433 -5.19 7.13 -26.84
N ARG A 434 -4.20 6.24 -26.68
CA ARG A 434 -3.60 5.89 -25.38
C ARG A 434 -3.16 7.14 -24.61
N LYS A 435 -2.28 7.96 -25.19
CA LYS A 435 -1.74 9.16 -24.54
C LYS A 435 -2.82 10.19 -24.22
N LYS A 436 -3.92 10.24 -24.98
CA LYS A 436 -5.07 11.08 -24.65
C LYS A 436 -5.77 10.57 -23.38
N MET A 437 -6.07 9.26 -23.32
CA MET A 437 -6.70 8.65 -22.14
C MET A 437 -5.82 8.75 -20.89
N GLU A 438 -4.50 8.54 -21.01
CA GLU A 438 -3.54 8.72 -19.91
C GLU A 438 -3.57 10.15 -19.36
N ARG A 439 -3.61 11.16 -20.25
CA ARG A 439 -3.71 12.58 -19.83
C ARG A 439 -5.03 12.88 -19.14
N GLU A 440 -6.14 12.36 -19.64
CA GLU A 440 -7.46 12.51 -19.03
C GLU A 440 -7.51 11.85 -17.65
N ALA A 441 -7.04 10.60 -17.54
CA ALA A 441 -6.95 9.87 -16.28
C ALA A 441 -6.08 10.63 -15.27
N LYS A 442 -4.93 11.15 -15.69
CA LYS A 442 -4.02 11.94 -14.84
C LYS A 442 -4.69 13.23 -14.35
N ASN A 443 -5.42 13.93 -15.21
CA ASN A 443 -6.12 15.14 -14.83
C ASN A 443 -7.25 14.85 -13.82
N LYS A 444 -7.98 13.74 -13.98
CA LYS A 444 -9.03 13.32 -13.04
C LYS A 444 -8.45 12.82 -11.72
N LEU A 445 -7.36 12.05 -11.74
CA LEU A 445 -6.69 11.60 -10.54
C LEU A 445 -6.17 12.77 -9.71
N LYS A 446 -5.58 13.79 -10.38
CA LYS A 446 -5.22 15.05 -9.71
C LYS A 446 -6.42 15.75 -9.07
N GLN A 447 -7.60 15.69 -9.68
CA GLN A 447 -8.82 16.25 -9.07
C GLN A 447 -9.23 15.47 -7.83
N ALA A 448 -9.15 14.13 -7.85
CA ALA A 448 -9.42 13.29 -6.69
C ALA A 448 -8.47 13.59 -5.52
N TYR A 449 -7.18 13.75 -5.81
CA TYR A 449 -6.15 14.05 -4.79
C TYR A 449 -6.18 15.49 -4.28
N ARG A 450 -6.87 16.43 -4.92
CA ARG A 450 -7.07 17.77 -4.34
C ARG A 450 -7.81 17.72 -3.00
N ILE A 451 -8.69 16.73 -2.79
CA ILE A 451 -9.40 16.56 -1.52
C ILE A 451 -8.41 16.20 -0.42
N ILE A 452 -7.49 15.26 -0.70
CA ILE A 452 -6.36 14.91 0.18
C ILE A 452 -5.46 16.12 0.44
N GLU A 453 -5.15 16.91 -0.59
CA GLU A 453 -4.34 18.13 -0.45
C GLU A 453 -5.02 19.21 0.43
N VAL A 454 -6.35 19.30 0.41
CA VAL A 454 -7.11 20.21 1.29
C VAL A 454 -7.05 19.76 2.74
N LEU A 455 -7.08 18.44 2.99
CA LEU A 455 -6.93 17.88 4.34
C LEU A 455 -5.52 18.17 4.90
N SER A 456 -4.47 17.97 4.12
CA SER A 456 -3.08 18.13 4.60
C SER A 456 -2.66 19.57 4.90
N LYS A 457 -3.34 20.59 4.36
CA LYS A 457 -3.01 22.02 4.58
C LYS A 457 -3.65 22.66 5.81
N GLY A 458 -4.52 21.93 6.53
CA GLY A 458 -5.19 22.43 7.72
C GLY A 458 -4.26 22.50 8.94
N LYS A 459 -3.74 23.69 9.28
CA LYS A 459 -3.11 23.90 10.61
C LYS A 459 -4.21 24.09 11.65
N GLN A 460 -4.59 23.02 12.33
CA GLN A 460 -5.56 23.06 13.41
C GLN A 460 -4.92 22.73 14.75
N SER A 461 -5.42 23.38 15.80
CA SER A 461 -4.97 23.13 17.17
C SER A 461 -5.41 21.72 17.57
N ALA A 462 -4.43 20.91 17.98
CA ALA A 462 -4.57 19.47 18.13
C ALA A 462 -4.28 19.05 19.58
N GLU A 463 -4.71 19.85 20.57
CA GLU A 463 -4.35 19.62 21.97
C GLU A 463 -4.81 18.24 22.45
N GLN A 464 -6.02 17.80 22.08
CA GLN A 464 -6.49 16.45 22.38
C GLN A 464 -5.65 15.35 21.70
N PHE A 465 -5.17 15.59 20.47
CA PHE A 465 -4.26 14.65 19.79
C PHE A 465 -2.89 14.56 20.48
N ARG A 466 -2.41 15.66 21.07
CA ARG A 466 -1.18 15.68 21.87
C ARG A 466 -1.36 14.91 23.18
N VAL A 467 -2.52 15.04 23.82
CA VAL A 467 -2.88 14.29 25.03
C VAL A 467 -3.01 12.79 24.73
N VAL A 468 -3.71 12.40 23.66
CA VAL A 468 -3.83 10.97 23.30
C VAL A 468 -2.50 10.37 22.84
N GLU A 469 -1.62 11.15 22.20
CA GLU A 469 -0.24 10.74 21.90
C GLU A 469 0.56 10.46 23.18
N GLN A 470 0.44 11.33 24.18
CA GLN A 470 1.07 11.11 25.48
C GLN A 470 0.57 9.81 26.12
N TYR A 471 -0.74 9.60 26.20
CA TYR A 471 -1.33 8.39 26.78
C TYR A 471 -0.96 7.12 25.99
N TYR A 472 -0.88 7.21 24.67
CA TYR A 472 -0.40 6.12 23.81
C TYR A 472 1.05 5.75 24.16
N ASN A 473 1.95 6.73 24.26
CA ASN A 473 3.36 6.49 24.60
C ASN A 473 3.53 5.93 26.02
N GLU A 474 2.70 6.37 26.97
CA GLU A 474 2.65 5.81 28.32
C GLU A 474 2.21 4.33 28.30
N SER A 475 1.19 3.98 27.52
CA SER A 475 0.72 2.59 27.35
C SER A 475 1.79 1.68 26.72
N ILE A 476 2.47 2.15 25.67
CA ILE A 476 3.58 1.44 25.03
C ILE A 476 4.72 1.19 26.02
N SER A 477 5.08 2.20 26.80
CA SER A 477 6.14 2.13 27.82
C SER A 477 5.77 1.18 28.96
N PHE A 478 4.51 1.23 29.41
CA PHE A 478 3.97 0.35 30.45
C PHE A 478 4.02 -1.13 30.04
N ASN A 479 3.79 -1.43 28.75
CA ASN A 479 3.81 -2.78 28.20
C ASN A 479 5.17 -3.21 27.63
N GLN A 480 6.22 -2.39 27.72
CA GLN A 480 7.57 -2.66 27.18
C GLN A 480 7.60 -3.03 25.68
N SER A 481 6.61 -2.55 24.91
CA SER A 481 6.53 -2.79 23.46
C SER A 481 7.43 -1.83 22.67
N SER A 482 7.98 -2.28 21.54
CA SER A 482 8.85 -1.46 20.69
C SER A 482 8.04 -0.49 19.84
N SER A 483 8.36 0.81 19.90
CA SER A 483 7.81 1.80 18.96
C SER A 483 8.49 1.66 17.59
N SER A 484 7.73 1.70 16.50
CA SER A 484 8.27 2.01 15.19
C SER A 484 7.40 3.09 14.54
N PRO A 485 7.97 3.90 13.64
CA PRO A 485 7.29 5.07 13.10
C PRO A 485 5.97 4.72 12.38
N SER A 486 5.06 5.69 12.36
CA SER A 486 3.89 5.68 11.50
C SER A 486 4.32 5.59 10.04
N VAL A 487 3.64 4.73 9.27
CA VAL A 487 3.86 4.60 7.83
C VAL A 487 3.23 5.83 7.18
N SER A 488 4.05 6.68 6.56
CA SER A 488 3.56 7.70 5.64
C SER A 488 3.43 7.06 4.26
N ALA A 489 2.23 7.14 3.68
CA ALA A 489 2.03 6.77 2.29
C ALA A 489 2.51 7.92 1.41
N ASP A 490 3.47 7.67 0.53
CA ASP A 490 3.92 8.64 -0.46
C ASP A 490 2.86 8.74 -1.58
N LEU A 491 2.26 9.92 -1.76
CA LEU A 491 1.23 10.16 -2.79
C LEU A 491 1.87 10.19 -4.19
N SER A 492 1.57 9.18 -5.02
CA SER A 492 1.98 9.17 -6.43
C SER A 492 0.94 9.83 -7.34
N TYR A 493 1.33 10.91 -8.05
CA TYR A 493 0.48 11.60 -9.02
C TYR A 493 0.51 10.99 -10.44
N ASP A 494 1.24 9.88 -10.63
CA ASP A 494 1.22 9.12 -11.87
C ASP A 494 0.13 8.03 -11.81
N THR A 495 -0.71 7.93 -12.86
CA THR A 495 -1.88 7.04 -12.84
C THR A 495 -1.53 5.56 -12.83
N TYR A 496 -0.44 5.18 -13.49
CA TYR A 496 0.03 3.81 -13.49
C TYR A 496 0.62 3.44 -12.14
N ASP A 497 1.37 4.36 -11.54
CA ASP A 497 1.94 4.14 -10.21
C ASP A 497 0.87 4.11 -9.11
N ALA A 498 -0.09 5.04 -9.11
CA ALA A 498 -1.21 5.08 -8.18
C ALA A 498 -2.12 3.84 -8.26
N THR A 499 -2.44 3.39 -9.48
CA THR A 499 -3.27 2.20 -9.67
C THR A 499 -2.49 0.93 -9.34
N GLY A 500 -1.19 0.88 -9.65
CA GLY A 500 -0.32 -0.20 -9.19
C GLY A 500 -0.31 -0.32 -7.66
N ALA A 501 -0.09 0.80 -6.96
CA ALA A 501 -0.16 0.83 -5.50
C ALA A 501 -1.53 0.40 -4.95
N SER A 502 -2.61 0.80 -5.63
CA SER A 502 -3.97 0.37 -5.27
C SER A 502 -4.17 -1.14 -5.45
N MET A 503 -3.59 -1.74 -6.48
CA MET A 503 -3.59 -3.21 -6.68
C MET A 503 -2.73 -3.90 -5.62
N ASP A 504 -1.57 -3.35 -5.28
CA ASP A 504 -0.68 -3.87 -4.22
C ASP A 504 -1.40 -3.84 -2.85
N SER A 505 -2.14 -2.77 -2.53
CA SER A 505 -2.99 -2.70 -1.33
C SER A 505 -4.09 -3.75 -1.34
N MET A 506 -4.70 -4.03 -2.51
CA MET A 506 -5.68 -5.09 -2.64
C MET A 506 -5.05 -6.47 -2.46
N ASP A 507 -3.85 -6.70 -3.01
CA ASP A 507 -3.10 -7.94 -2.80
C ASP A 507 -2.87 -8.20 -1.30
N GLY A 508 -2.44 -7.17 -0.55
CA GLY A 508 -2.30 -7.25 0.90
C GLY A 508 -3.62 -7.51 1.63
N LEU A 509 -4.74 -6.98 1.14
CA LEU A 509 -6.05 -7.21 1.73
C LEU A 509 -6.52 -8.66 1.54
N TYR A 510 -6.29 -9.27 0.37
CA TYR A 510 -6.59 -10.68 0.16
C TYR A 510 -5.63 -11.59 0.93
N GLU A 511 -4.37 -11.21 1.10
CA GLU A 511 -3.42 -11.93 1.96
C GLU A 511 -3.86 -11.89 3.44
N ALA A 512 -4.29 -10.73 3.94
CA ALA A 512 -4.84 -10.59 5.29
C ALA A 512 -6.12 -11.41 5.48
N ALA A 513 -7.03 -11.39 4.49
CA ALA A 513 -8.23 -12.22 4.50
C ALA A 513 -7.91 -13.72 4.51
N SER A 514 -6.88 -14.14 3.76
CA SER A 514 -6.35 -15.51 3.77
C SER A 514 -5.90 -15.94 5.17
N ASN A 515 -5.08 -15.10 5.81
CA ASN A 515 -4.53 -15.38 7.13
C ASN A 515 -5.64 -15.49 8.19
N LEU A 516 -6.70 -14.66 8.08
CA LEU A 516 -7.88 -14.78 8.96
C LEU A 516 -8.64 -16.10 8.78
N LEU A 517 -8.71 -16.65 7.56
CA LEU A 517 -9.36 -17.94 7.32
C LEU A 517 -8.61 -19.11 7.95
N ILE A 518 -7.28 -19.01 8.06
CA ILE A 518 -6.44 -20.02 8.68
C ILE A 518 -6.48 -19.91 10.21
N GLN A 519 -6.59 -18.69 10.75
CA GLN A 519 -6.59 -18.43 12.18
C GLN A 519 -7.61 -17.33 12.55
N LEU A 520 -8.77 -17.72 13.07
CA LEU A 520 -9.69 -16.79 13.75
C LEU A 520 -9.03 -16.35 15.07
N GLY A 521 -8.23 -15.29 15.00
CA GLY A 521 -7.45 -14.78 16.11
C GLY A 521 -8.18 -13.72 16.94
N ASP A 522 -7.58 -13.38 18.09
CA ASP A 522 -7.99 -12.27 18.97
C ASP A 522 -8.16 -10.94 18.22
N GLU A 523 -7.44 -10.76 17.11
CA GLU A 523 -7.53 -9.60 16.23
C GLU A 523 -8.95 -9.34 15.68
N PHE A 524 -9.72 -10.40 15.40
CA PHE A 524 -11.11 -10.23 14.98
C PHE A 524 -11.94 -9.53 16.06
N TYR A 525 -11.84 -10.01 17.30
CA TYR A 525 -12.56 -9.43 18.42
C TYR A 525 -12.13 -7.99 18.67
N GLN A 526 -10.84 -7.68 18.55
CA GLN A 526 -10.32 -6.32 18.68
C GLN A 526 -10.89 -5.38 17.61
N ASN A 527 -10.98 -5.83 16.35
CA ASN A 527 -11.51 -5.02 15.26
C ASN A 527 -12.99 -4.70 15.45
N GLU A 528 -13.82 -5.71 15.77
CA GLU A 528 -15.24 -5.49 16.03
C GLU A 528 -15.49 -4.70 17.31
N TYR A 529 -14.65 -4.87 18.33
CA TYR A 529 -14.69 -4.05 19.54
C TYR A 529 -14.42 -2.58 19.20
N ALA A 530 -13.37 -2.30 18.42
CA ALA A 530 -13.05 -0.95 17.96
C ALA A 530 -14.24 -0.31 17.22
N LEU A 531 -14.89 -1.04 16.31
CA LEU A 531 -16.02 -0.56 15.52
C LEU A 531 -17.35 -0.46 16.26
N SER A 532 -17.46 -1.10 17.42
CA SER A 532 -18.68 -1.11 18.23
C SER A 532 -18.66 -0.05 19.32
N TYR A 533 -17.48 0.21 19.90
CA TYR A 533 -17.32 1.08 21.07
C TYR A 533 -16.65 2.42 20.80
N PHE A 534 -16.03 2.61 19.62
CA PHE A 534 -15.40 3.87 19.26
C PHE A 534 -16.11 4.52 18.07
N HIS A 535 -16.13 5.85 18.08
CA HIS A 535 -16.77 6.63 17.02
C HIS A 535 -15.88 6.68 15.78
N HIS A 536 -16.52 6.58 14.63
CA HIS A 536 -15.90 6.84 13.35
C HIS A 536 -16.51 8.10 12.75
N VAL A 537 -15.84 8.61 11.73
CA VAL A 537 -16.26 9.83 11.04
C VAL A 537 -17.61 9.65 10.35
N ASP A 538 -18.42 10.70 10.38
CA ASP A 538 -19.58 10.85 9.51
C ASP A 538 -19.10 11.20 8.08
N PHE A 539 -18.90 10.15 7.27
CA PHE A 539 -18.41 10.30 5.91
C PHE A 539 -19.32 11.15 5.02
N SER A 540 -20.59 11.39 5.41
CA SER A 540 -21.50 12.24 4.64
C SER A 540 -21.03 13.70 4.55
N ARG A 541 -20.22 14.15 5.53
CA ARG A 541 -19.59 15.47 5.55
C ARG A 541 -18.60 15.69 4.42
N PHE A 542 -18.11 14.61 3.78
CA PHE A 542 -17.27 14.68 2.59
C PHE A 542 -18.06 14.97 1.31
N GLY A 543 -19.40 14.97 1.34
CA GLY A 543 -20.23 15.19 0.15
C GLY A 543 -19.98 16.55 -0.52
N SER A 544 -19.74 17.59 0.27
CA SER A 544 -19.37 18.93 -0.22
C SER A 544 -17.92 19.01 -0.74
N LEU A 545 -17.02 18.15 -0.27
CA LEU A 545 -15.64 18.02 -0.79
C LEU A 545 -15.63 17.30 -2.13
N ALA A 546 -16.43 16.24 -2.26
CA ALA A 546 -16.44 15.36 -3.44
C ALA A 546 -17.18 15.95 -4.65
N GLY A 547 -18.14 16.85 -4.45
CA GLY A 547 -18.96 17.45 -5.52
C GLY A 547 -18.50 18.83 -6.04
N SER A 548 -17.54 19.49 -5.39
CA SER A 548 -17.13 20.85 -5.74
C SER A 548 -16.06 20.84 -6.83
N GLY A 549 -16.50 20.97 -8.09
CA GLY A 549 -15.65 21.07 -9.28
C GLY A 549 -14.77 22.33 -9.35
N GLY A 550 -13.88 22.54 -8.38
CA GLY A 550 -12.78 23.51 -8.45
C GLY A 550 -12.58 24.41 -7.24
N ASN A 551 -13.61 24.65 -6.41
CA ASN A 551 -13.51 25.48 -5.20
C ASN A 551 -13.82 24.66 -3.96
N VAL A 552 -12.82 23.89 -3.52
CA VAL A 552 -12.89 23.17 -2.26
C VAL A 552 -12.51 24.16 -1.15
N GLY A 553 -13.44 24.48 -0.26
CA GLY A 553 -13.20 25.35 0.90
C GLY A 553 -12.18 24.76 1.88
N ASN A 554 -11.85 25.49 2.95
CA ASN A 554 -10.95 24.99 3.99
C ASN A 554 -11.53 23.72 4.65
N ALA A 555 -10.73 22.66 4.81
CA ALA A 555 -11.12 21.42 5.50
C ALA A 555 -11.82 21.70 6.85
N ALA A 556 -11.34 22.69 7.60
CA ALA A 556 -11.91 23.14 8.87
C ALA A 556 -13.39 23.57 8.75
N GLN A 557 -13.76 24.23 7.65
CA GLN A 557 -15.12 24.72 7.43
C GLN A 557 -16.09 23.61 7.00
N ILE A 558 -15.56 22.55 6.39
CA ILE A 558 -16.38 21.50 5.79
C ILE A 558 -16.55 20.33 6.76
N LEU A 559 -15.47 19.92 7.40
CA LEU A 559 -15.46 18.79 8.32
C LEU A 559 -15.79 19.21 9.76
N GLY A 560 -15.55 20.47 10.14
CA GLY A 560 -15.99 21.00 11.43
C GLY A 560 -15.55 20.14 12.61
N ASP A 561 -16.53 19.61 13.34
CA ASP A 561 -16.35 18.73 14.50
C ASP A 561 -15.74 17.35 14.17
N GLN A 562 -15.80 16.90 12.90
CA GLN A 562 -15.20 15.64 12.48
C GLN A 562 -13.66 15.63 12.60
N LEU A 563 -13.05 16.80 12.79
CA LEU A 563 -11.62 16.95 13.02
C LEU A 563 -11.23 16.73 14.49
N GLU A 564 -12.20 16.64 15.40
CA GLU A 564 -11.98 16.31 16.81
C GLU A 564 -11.72 14.81 16.97
N VAL A 565 -10.89 14.44 17.96
CA VAL A 565 -10.50 13.03 18.22
C VAL A 565 -11.75 12.16 18.42
N ASN A 566 -12.72 12.66 19.18
CA ASN A 566 -13.95 11.94 19.55
C ASN A 566 -14.85 11.58 18.36
N ASN A 567 -14.63 12.19 17.18
CA ASN A 567 -15.39 11.88 15.97
C ASN A 567 -14.57 11.09 14.94
N GLN A 568 -13.32 10.71 15.24
CA GLN A 568 -12.45 9.95 14.33
C GLN A 568 -11.60 8.88 15.06
N GLU A 569 -12.15 8.31 16.12
CA GLU A 569 -11.46 7.40 17.03
C GLU A 569 -11.06 6.09 16.33
N VAL A 570 -11.94 5.54 15.49
CA VAL A 570 -11.64 4.32 14.72
C VAL A 570 -10.52 4.57 13.71
N GLU A 571 -10.53 5.71 13.03
CA GLU A 571 -9.48 6.13 12.11
C GLU A 571 -8.15 6.34 12.84
N TYR A 572 -8.17 6.89 14.06
CA TYR A 572 -6.99 6.98 14.91
C TYR A 572 -6.48 5.61 15.36
N ILE A 573 -7.38 4.68 15.75
CA ILE A 573 -7.02 3.30 16.09
C ILE A 573 -6.34 2.61 14.91
N LEU A 574 -6.86 2.85 13.70
CA LEU A 574 -6.38 2.30 12.45
C LEU A 574 -5.00 2.87 12.06
N TYR A 575 -4.90 4.19 11.91
CA TYR A 575 -3.72 4.84 11.32
C TYR A 575 -2.74 5.39 12.37
N GLY A 576 -3.27 6.00 13.44
CA GLY A 576 -2.48 6.50 14.57
C GLY A 576 -1.68 7.76 14.29
N PHE A 577 -2.14 8.62 13.38
CA PHE A 577 -1.59 9.95 13.21
C PHE A 577 -2.05 10.85 14.38
N HIS A 578 -1.11 11.52 15.03
CA HIS A 578 -1.36 12.43 16.16
C HIS A 578 -1.74 13.85 15.68
N ASN A 579 -2.49 13.96 14.59
CA ASN A 579 -2.99 15.24 14.08
C ASN A 579 -4.41 15.11 13.49
N PRO A 580 -5.19 16.21 13.45
CA PRO A 580 -6.62 16.19 13.12
C PRO A 580 -6.98 15.68 11.73
N THR A 581 -6.05 15.74 10.78
CA THR A 581 -6.32 15.49 9.35
C THR A 581 -5.69 14.22 8.83
N GLY A 582 -4.59 13.76 9.43
CA GLY A 582 -3.80 12.63 8.93
C GLY A 582 -4.57 11.31 8.91
N ASN A 583 -5.38 11.03 9.94
CA ASN A 583 -6.20 9.80 9.96
C ASN A 583 -7.32 9.86 8.91
N LEU A 584 -7.92 11.03 8.71
CA LEU A 584 -8.97 11.24 7.70
C LEU A 584 -8.42 11.15 6.27
N GLU A 585 -7.23 11.71 6.05
CA GLU A 585 -6.50 11.62 4.79
C GLU A 585 -6.20 10.16 4.43
N ALA A 586 -5.68 9.39 5.40
CA ALA A 586 -5.40 7.98 5.21
C ALA A 586 -6.69 7.17 4.94
N ALA A 587 -7.75 7.39 5.72
CA ALA A 587 -9.05 6.74 5.52
C ALA A 587 -9.61 7.03 4.12
N TYR A 588 -9.66 8.30 3.72
CA TYR A 588 -10.15 8.71 2.41
C TYR A 588 -9.30 8.12 1.28
N GLY A 589 -7.98 8.16 1.43
CA GLY A 589 -7.02 7.63 0.47
C GLY A 589 -7.14 6.12 0.25
N GLU A 590 -7.29 5.35 1.32
CA GLU A 590 -7.42 3.89 1.24
C GLU A 590 -8.76 3.45 0.64
N ILE A 591 -9.87 4.13 0.98
CA ILE A 591 -11.16 3.88 0.30
C ILE A 591 -10.99 4.16 -1.20
N PHE A 592 -10.46 5.32 -1.56
CA PHE A 592 -10.25 5.67 -2.96
C PHE A 592 -9.37 4.65 -3.68
N ALA A 593 -8.28 4.18 -3.06
CA ALA A 593 -7.40 3.16 -3.62
C ALA A 593 -8.14 1.83 -3.85
N MET A 594 -8.88 1.33 -2.85
CA MET A 594 -9.71 0.12 -2.99
C MET A 594 -10.71 0.26 -4.14
N ARG A 595 -11.42 1.40 -4.21
CA ARG A 595 -12.38 1.68 -5.30
C ARG A 595 -11.68 1.75 -6.66
N LEU A 596 -10.53 2.41 -6.74
CA LEU A 596 -9.72 2.51 -7.95
C LEU A 596 -9.26 1.14 -8.46
N ALA A 597 -8.82 0.24 -7.57
CA ALA A 597 -8.43 -1.12 -7.92
C ALA A 597 -9.61 -1.90 -8.51
N ILE A 598 -10.76 -1.93 -7.81
CA ILE A 598 -11.96 -2.65 -8.26
C ILE A 598 -12.48 -2.09 -9.60
N ARG A 599 -12.57 -0.76 -9.72
CA ARG A 599 -13.07 -0.13 -10.94
C ARG A 599 -12.09 -0.25 -12.11
N THR A 600 -10.78 -0.31 -11.85
CA THR A 600 -9.81 -0.60 -12.92
C THR A 600 -9.94 -2.04 -13.43
N MET A 601 -10.17 -3.01 -12.54
CA MET A 601 -10.49 -4.39 -12.94
C MET A 601 -11.72 -4.42 -13.87
N GLU A 602 -12.80 -3.71 -13.51
CA GLU A 602 -13.96 -3.58 -14.40
C GLU A 602 -13.62 -2.89 -15.72
N GLY A 603 -12.76 -1.87 -15.66
CA GLY A 603 -12.27 -1.15 -16.83
C GLY A 603 -11.55 -2.06 -17.82
N LEU A 604 -10.78 -3.05 -17.33
CA LEU A 604 -10.12 -4.06 -18.17
C LEU A 604 -11.15 -4.93 -18.90
N VAL A 605 -12.21 -5.36 -18.21
CA VAL A 605 -13.32 -6.11 -18.81
C VAL A 605 -14.02 -5.28 -19.89
N LYS A 606 -14.46 -4.07 -19.53
CA LYS A 606 -15.27 -3.19 -20.40
C LYS A 606 -14.51 -2.71 -21.63
N ASN A 607 -13.19 -2.59 -21.56
CA ASN A 607 -12.36 -2.07 -22.65
C ASN A 607 -11.52 -3.16 -23.35
N SER A 608 -11.70 -4.44 -23.02
CA SER A 608 -10.96 -5.57 -23.59
C SER A 608 -10.97 -5.64 -25.12
N SER A 609 -12.03 -5.12 -25.76
CA SER A 609 -12.20 -5.09 -27.22
C SER A 609 -11.30 -4.11 -27.97
N LYS A 610 -10.60 -3.19 -27.28
CA LYS A 610 -9.76 -2.14 -27.90
C LYS A 610 -8.46 -2.62 -28.59
N GLY A 611 -8.21 -3.92 -28.66
CA GLY A 611 -7.11 -4.47 -29.46
C GLY A 611 -5.72 -4.37 -28.81
N ASN A 612 -5.18 -3.16 -28.71
CA ASN A 612 -3.83 -2.91 -28.21
C ASN A 612 -3.76 -2.98 -26.67
N PRO A 613 -2.83 -3.76 -26.08
CA PRO A 613 -2.75 -3.94 -24.62
C PRO A 613 -2.62 -2.65 -23.81
N LEU A 614 -1.78 -1.71 -24.26
CA LEU A 614 -1.54 -0.46 -23.54
C LEU A 614 -2.72 0.51 -23.66
N VAL A 615 -3.47 0.44 -24.77
CA VAL A 615 -4.73 1.18 -24.94
C VAL A 615 -5.81 0.63 -24.02
N VAL A 616 -5.93 -0.70 -23.92
CA VAL A 616 -6.87 -1.34 -22.97
C VAL A 616 -6.54 -0.90 -21.54
N LEU A 617 -5.27 -0.93 -21.15
CA LEU A 617 -4.85 -0.46 -19.83
C LEU A 617 -5.16 1.04 -19.63
N ALA A 618 -4.79 1.91 -20.56
CA ALA A 618 -5.07 3.35 -20.43
C ALA A 618 -6.58 3.65 -20.34
N ALA A 619 -7.41 2.93 -21.09
CA ALA A 619 -8.87 3.04 -21.00
C ALA A 619 -9.41 2.51 -19.66
N ALA A 620 -8.86 1.40 -19.16
CA ALA A 620 -9.22 0.83 -17.87
C ALA A 620 -8.85 1.75 -16.71
N LEU A 621 -7.68 2.41 -16.76
CA LEU A 621 -7.25 3.40 -15.77
C LEU A 621 -8.16 4.63 -15.78
N LEU A 622 -8.49 5.15 -16.97
CA LEU A 622 -9.43 6.27 -17.09
C LEU A 622 -10.80 5.92 -16.48
N TYR A 623 -11.34 4.76 -16.87
CA TYR A 623 -12.60 4.26 -16.32
C TYR A 623 -12.51 4.06 -14.80
N GLY A 624 -11.42 3.47 -14.32
CA GLY A 624 -11.16 3.22 -12.90
C GLY A 624 -11.18 4.49 -12.08
N VAL A 625 -10.47 5.52 -12.51
CA VAL A 625 -10.43 6.83 -11.84
C VAL A 625 -11.80 7.51 -11.88
N GLU A 626 -12.49 7.51 -13.03
CA GLU A 626 -13.82 8.10 -13.15
C GLU A 626 -14.82 7.47 -12.19
N LYS A 627 -14.88 6.14 -12.18
CA LYS A 627 -15.82 5.42 -11.33
C LYS A 627 -15.43 5.43 -9.86
N ALA A 628 -14.15 5.43 -9.52
CA ALA A 628 -13.72 5.61 -8.13
C ALA A 628 -14.14 6.99 -7.58
N ILE A 629 -14.05 8.06 -8.39
CA ILE A 629 -14.55 9.39 -8.00
C ILE A 629 -16.08 9.34 -7.80
N GLU A 630 -16.82 8.76 -8.76
CA GLU A 630 -18.28 8.59 -8.63
C GLU A 630 -18.66 7.78 -7.38
N ASP A 631 -17.90 6.75 -7.04
CA ASP A 631 -18.08 5.92 -5.86
C ASP A 631 -17.88 6.70 -4.56
N MET A 632 -16.83 7.53 -4.48
CA MET A 632 -16.59 8.39 -3.30
C MET A 632 -17.72 9.40 -3.11
N ILE A 633 -18.21 10.01 -4.21
CA ILE A 633 -19.37 10.91 -4.18
C ILE A 633 -20.62 10.16 -3.70
N MET A 634 -20.85 8.94 -4.23
CA MET A 634 -22.00 8.14 -3.86
C MET A 634 -21.97 7.74 -2.38
N LEU A 635 -20.81 7.30 -1.89
CA LEU A 635 -20.61 6.92 -0.49
C LEU A 635 -20.90 8.11 0.44
N ALA A 636 -20.42 9.30 0.09
CA ALA A 636 -20.69 10.51 0.88
C ALA A 636 -22.16 10.97 0.82
N GLN A 637 -22.84 10.82 -0.32
CA GLN A 637 -24.22 11.31 -0.46
C GLN A 637 -25.28 10.33 0.04
N LYS A 638 -25.03 9.02 -0.12
CA LYS A 638 -26.02 7.96 0.14
C LYS A 638 -25.67 7.09 1.35
N GLY A 639 -24.43 7.15 1.84
CA GLY A 639 -23.93 6.31 2.94
C GLY A 639 -23.49 4.90 2.52
N ASP A 640 -23.77 4.49 1.27
CA ASP A 640 -23.33 3.23 0.71
C ASP A 640 -22.97 3.33 -0.78
N VAL A 641 -22.18 2.37 -1.26
CA VAL A 641 -21.79 2.23 -2.67
C VAL A 641 -21.80 0.76 -3.09
N PRO A 642 -22.28 0.39 -4.29
CA PRO A 642 -22.17 -0.98 -4.78
C PRO A 642 -20.68 -1.38 -4.92
N LEU A 643 -20.33 -2.61 -4.58
CA LEU A 643 -18.96 -3.13 -4.66
C LEU A 643 -18.44 -3.04 -6.10
N SER A 644 -19.21 -3.54 -7.07
CA SER A 644 -18.90 -3.47 -8.48
C SER A 644 -20.18 -3.42 -9.32
N ASP A 645 -20.06 -3.14 -10.61
CA ASP A 645 -21.18 -3.22 -11.56
C ASP A 645 -21.66 -4.67 -11.75
N PHE A 646 -20.77 -5.63 -11.53
CA PHE A 646 -21.04 -7.07 -11.64
C PHE A 646 -21.65 -7.66 -10.36
N LEU A 647 -21.38 -7.05 -9.21
CA LEU A 647 -21.81 -7.52 -7.89
C LEU A 647 -22.40 -6.37 -7.09
N LYS A 648 -23.72 -6.41 -6.94
CA LYS A 648 -24.49 -5.31 -6.31
C LYS A 648 -24.50 -5.35 -4.78
N PHE A 649 -23.52 -6.01 -4.16
CA PHE A 649 -23.33 -5.91 -2.71
C PHE A 649 -23.04 -4.46 -2.35
N ARG A 650 -23.76 -3.89 -1.39
CA ARG A 650 -23.56 -2.51 -0.95
C ARG A 650 -22.53 -2.49 0.17
N MET A 651 -21.65 -1.49 0.13
CA MET A 651 -20.62 -1.25 1.12
C MET A 651 -20.80 0.13 1.73
N THR A 652 -20.94 0.17 3.04
CA THR A 652 -20.98 1.40 3.84
C THR A 652 -19.57 1.86 4.19
N TYR A 653 -19.42 3.08 4.73
CA TYR A 653 -18.14 3.57 5.24
C TYR A 653 -17.57 2.64 6.33
N LYS A 654 -18.44 2.22 7.26
CA LYS A 654 -18.09 1.27 8.32
C LYS A 654 -17.55 -0.05 7.76
N ASP A 655 -18.13 -0.56 6.66
CA ASP A 655 -17.63 -1.78 6.00
C ASP A 655 -16.22 -1.63 5.44
N HIS A 656 -15.84 -0.45 4.95
CA HIS A 656 -14.47 -0.21 4.49
C HIS A 656 -13.50 -0.16 5.66
N LEU A 657 -13.84 0.56 6.75
CA LEU A 657 -13.02 0.59 7.96
C LEU A 657 -12.80 -0.81 8.54
N ARG A 658 -13.82 -1.69 8.49
CA ARG A 658 -13.68 -3.10 8.89
C ARG A 658 -12.56 -3.80 8.11
N LEU A 659 -12.58 -3.67 6.78
CA LEU A 659 -11.58 -4.30 5.92
C LEU A 659 -10.18 -3.74 6.16
N PHE A 660 -10.05 -2.45 6.43
CA PHE A 660 -8.75 -1.84 6.68
C PHE A 660 -8.20 -2.18 8.07
N LEU A 661 -9.05 -2.29 9.10
CA LEU A 661 -8.64 -2.79 10.42
C LEU A 661 -8.06 -4.22 10.36
N MET A 662 -8.54 -5.02 9.41
CA MET A 662 -7.99 -6.34 9.09
C MET A 662 -6.67 -6.24 8.30
N LEU A 663 -6.58 -5.36 7.31
CA LEU A 663 -5.35 -5.15 6.52
C LEU A 663 -4.18 -4.69 7.39
N HIS A 664 -4.43 -3.77 8.32
CA HIS A 664 -3.41 -3.17 9.19
C HIS A 664 -3.23 -3.93 10.51
N SER A 665 -2.86 -5.20 10.41
CA SER A 665 -2.62 -6.04 11.60
C SER A 665 -1.42 -5.56 12.41
N ASN A 666 -1.71 -4.93 13.55
CA ASN A 666 -0.73 -4.53 14.55
C ASN A 666 -1.37 -4.47 15.93
N ASN A 667 -1.59 -5.64 16.52
CA ASN A 667 -2.39 -5.81 17.73
C ASN A 667 -1.91 -4.93 18.89
N GLU A 668 -0.60 -4.87 19.19
CA GLU A 668 -0.11 -4.08 20.33
C GLU A 668 -0.33 -2.56 20.15
N ARG A 669 -0.12 -2.02 18.94
CA ARG A 669 -0.35 -0.59 18.68
C ARG A 669 -1.82 -0.24 18.69
N LYS A 670 -2.64 -1.08 18.07
CA LYS A 670 -4.11 -0.97 18.07
C LYS A 670 -4.63 -0.94 19.51
N MET A 671 -4.14 -1.85 20.34
CA MET A 671 -4.47 -1.90 21.76
C MET A 671 -4.03 -0.66 22.53
N SER A 672 -2.80 -0.17 22.32
CA SER A 672 -2.36 1.07 22.95
C SER A 672 -3.18 2.30 22.54
N ARG A 673 -3.59 2.38 21.27
CA ARG A 673 -4.47 3.46 20.78
C ARG A 673 -5.85 3.39 21.43
N MET A 674 -6.43 2.19 21.54
CA MET A 674 -7.70 1.97 22.25
C MET A 674 -7.60 2.36 23.73
N LEU A 675 -6.55 1.92 24.44
CA LEU A 675 -6.34 2.27 25.86
C LEU A 675 -6.15 3.78 26.07
N ALA A 676 -5.45 4.46 25.15
CA ALA A 676 -5.27 5.90 25.19
C ALA A 676 -6.58 6.66 25.00
N LEU A 677 -7.45 6.20 24.08
CA LEU A 677 -8.78 6.78 23.86
C LEU A 677 -9.73 6.52 25.03
N ILE A 678 -9.74 5.29 25.59
CA ILE A 678 -10.52 4.97 26.79
C ILE A 678 -10.16 5.94 27.92
N ARG A 679 -8.86 6.16 28.14
CA ARG A 679 -8.40 7.12 29.15
C ARG A 679 -8.84 8.55 28.84
N LEU A 680 -8.74 8.98 27.59
CA LEU A 680 -9.16 10.32 27.17
C LEU A 680 -10.66 10.56 27.44
N ASN A 681 -11.51 9.57 27.15
CA ASN A 681 -12.96 9.72 27.21
C ASN A 681 -13.51 9.56 28.63
N THR A 682 -12.90 8.68 29.43
CA THR A 682 -13.40 8.35 30.79
C THR A 682 -12.64 9.06 31.92
N ASP A 683 -11.49 9.67 31.63
CA ASP A 683 -10.49 10.14 32.61
C ASP A 683 -9.92 9.03 33.52
N VAL A 684 -10.21 7.76 33.21
CA VAL A 684 -9.74 6.59 33.97
C VAL A 684 -8.45 6.04 33.37
N ASN A 685 -7.35 6.00 34.13
CA ASN A 685 -6.10 5.39 33.70
C ASN A 685 -6.14 3.85 33.77
N PRO A 686 -6.20 3.10 32.65
CA PRO A 686 -6.33 1.63 32.68
C PRO A 686 -5.11 0.94 33.30
N ALA A 687 -3.93 1.57 33.28
CA ALA A 687 -2.73 1.02 33.91
C ALA A 687 -2.81 0.96 35.44
N GLU A 688 -3.72 1.72 36.06
CA GLU A 688 -3.91 1.75 37.51
C GLU A 688 -5.10 0.88 37.97
N ARG A 689 -5.99 0.52 37.04
CA ARG A 689 -7.20 -0.25 37.33
C ARG A 689 -6.94 -1.74 37.36
N ARG A 690 -7.37 -2.40 38.43
CA ARG A 690 -7.10 -3.82 38.70
C ARG A 690 -8.30 -4.68 38.34
N THR A 691 -8.07 -5.79 37.67
CA THR A 691 -9.13 -6.72 37.23
C THR A 691 -9.22 -7.98 38.08
N TYR A 692 -8.26 -8.18 38.99
CA TYR A 692 -8.15 -9.38 39.82
C TYR A 692 -7.98 -9.03 41.30
N ALA A 693 -8.71 -9.75 42.15
CA ALA A 693 -8.62 -9.66 43.59
C ALA A 693 -8.34 -11.03 44.20
N LYS A 694 -7.37 -11.06 45.12
CA LYS A 694 -7.09 -12.19 46.00
C LYS A 694 -7.29 -11.71 47.44
N GLY A 695 -8.33 -12.22 48.08
CA GLY A 695 -8.62 -11.95 49.48
C GLY A 695 -8.22 -13.12 50.36
N GLU A 696 -7.53 -12.84 51.47
CA GLU A 696 -7.22 -13.80 52.51
C GLU A 696 -7.92 -13.40 53.80
N VAL A 697 -8.62 -14.35 54.42
CA VAL A 697 -9.35 -14.13 55.67
C VAL A 697 -8.91 -15.18 56.67
N LYS A 698 -8.52 -14.71 57.85
CA LYS A 698 -8.19 -15.55 58.99
C LYS A 698 -9.18 -15.34 60.11
N ASN A 699 -9.88 -16.41 60.45
CA ASN A 699 -10.87 -16.43 61.52
C ASN A 699 -10.44 -17.36 62.64
N GLY A 700 -10.71 -16.96 63.89
CA GLY A 700 -10.48 -17.75 65.08
C GLY A 700 -11.78 -18.17 65.76
N MET A 701 -11.82 -19.39 66.30
CA MET A 701 -12.89 -19.88 67.15
C MET A 701 -12.32 -20.58 68.39
N ARG A 702 -12.91 -20.31 69.56
CA ARG A 702 -12.51 -20.98 70.81
C ARG A 702 -13.07 -22.41 70.86
N LEU A 703 -12.19 -23.37 71.10
CA LEU A 703 -12.53 -24.78 71.35
C LEU A 703 -13.18 -24.91 72.73
N TRP A 704 -14.19 -25.75 72.85
CA TRP A 704 -14.95 -25.87 74.10
C TRP A 704 -14.40 -26.93 75.02
N PHE A 705 -13.94 -28.06 74.48
CA PHE A 705 -13.67 -29.22 75.31
C PHE A 705 -12.21 -29.64 75.31
N LEU A 706 -11.54 -29.72 74.15
CA LEU A 706 -10.26 -30.44 74.08
C LEU A 706 -9.17 -29.77 73.20
N PRO A 707 -8.69 -28.57 73.56
CA PRO A 707 -7.57 -27.93 72.85
C PRO A 707 -6.27 -28.74 72.91
N GLY A 708 -6.03 -29.48 74.00
CA GLY A 708 -4.86 -30.34 74.15
C GLY A 708 -4.89 -31.60 73.28
N VAL A 709 -6.06 -32.23 73.12
CA VAL A 709 -6.21 -33.44 72.29
C VAL A 709 -6.08 -33.10 70.81
N MET A 710 -6.59 -31.94 70.39
CA MET A 710 -6.40 -31.43 69.02
C MET A 710 -4.94 -31.13 68.69
N LYS A 711 -4.16 -30.63 69.66
CA LYS A 711 -2.70 -30.44 69.53
C LYS A 711 -1.95 -31.78 69.41
N MET A 712 -2.46 -32.83 70.06
CA MET A 712 -1.88 -34.17 70.10
C MET A 712 -2.25 -35.03 68.86
N LEU A 713 -3.45 -34.82 68.30
CA LEU A 713 -3.95 -35.46 67.08
C LEU A 713 -3.33 -34.91 65.79
N GLY A 714 -2.47 -33.89 65.87
CA GLY A 714 -1.79 -33.32 64.71
C GLY A 714 -2.73 -32.70 63.67
N THR A 715 -3.98 -32.38 64.02
CA THR A 715 -4.99 -31.92 63.06
C THR A 715 -4.76 -30.52 62.50
N ALA A 716 -3.78 -29.76 63.01
CA ALA A 716 -3.20 -28.60 62.32
C ALA A 716 -2.16 -29.00 61.24
N SER A 717 -2.41 -30.11 60.53
CA SER A 717 -1.53 -30.66 59.48
C SER A 717 -1.93 -30.21 58.07
N LYS A 718 -3.05 -29.47 57.92
CA LYS A 718 -3.47 -28.89 56.65
C LYS A 718 -3.02 -27.44 56.53
N GLU A 719 -2.62 -27.08 55.33
CA GLU A 719 -2.15 -25.74 54.99
C GLU A 719 -3.23 -24.69 55.33
N GLY A 720 -2.87 -23.68 56.13
CA GLY A 720 -3.79 -22.61 56.57
C GLY A 720 -4.49 -22.84 57.92
N GLU A 721 -4.19 -23.92 58.66
CA GLU A 721 -4.75 -24.19 59.98
C GLU A 721 -3.71 -23.96 61.09
N SER A 722 -4.11 -23.35 62.22
CA SER A 722 -3.21 -23.23 63.37
C SER A 722 -3.95 -23.15 64.70
N ILE A 723 -3.31 -23.62 65.77
CA ILE A 723 -3.85 -23.55 67.13
C ILE A 723 -2.93 -22.68 67.99
N LYS A 724 -3.49 -21.61 68.59
CA LYS A 724 -2.79 -20.82 69.61
C LYS A 724 -3.61 -20.81 70.90
N GLY A 725 -3.10 -21.50 71.93
CA GLY A 725 -3.80 -21.66 73.21
C GLY A 725 -5.08 -22.50 73.07
N SER A 726 -6.25 -21.89 73.32
CA SER A 726 -7.57 -22.51 73.18
C SER A 726 -8.33 -22.08 71.92
N VAL A 727 -7.68 -21.35 71.02
CA VAL A 727 -8.28 -20.84 69.78
C VAL A 727 -7.73 -21.58 68.58
N TYR A 728 -8.63 -22.11 67.78
CA TYR A 728 -8.36 -22.72 66.48
C TYR A 728 -8.57 -21.66 65.40
N TYR A 729 -7.58 -21.50 64.51
CA TYR A 729 -7.59 -20.54 63.42
C TYR A 729 -7.66 -21.26 62.08
N VAL A 730 -8.49 -20.72 61.19
CA VAL A 730 -8.59 -21.12 59.79
C VAL A 730 -8.29 -19.91 58.92
N THR A 731 -7.35 -20.08 58.01
CA THR A 731 -7.08 -19.15 56.92
C THR A 731 -7.72 -19.70 55.64
N LYS A 732 -8.47 -18.86 54.93
CA LYS A 732 -9.00 -19.17 53.59
C LYS A 732 -8.69 -18.04 52.63
N THR A 733 -8.36 -18.44 51.40
CA THR A 733 -8.09 -17.54 50.29
C THR A 733 -9.21 -17.67 49.27
N ALA A 734 -9.71 -16.55 48.76
CA ALA A 734 -10.62 -16.52 47.63
C ALA A 734 -10.03 -15.63 46.54
N HIS A 735 -10.28 -16.04 45.29
CA HIS A 735 -9.83 -15.34 44.11
C HIS A 735 -11.05 -14.92 43.30
N PHE A 736 -10.97 -13.75 42.68
CA PHE A 736 -11.98 -13.24 41.76
C PHE A 736 -11.28 -12.51 40.63
N SER A 737 -11.62 -12.86 39.40
CA SER A 737 -11.29 -12.12 38.19
C SER A 737 -12.59 -11.68 37.57
N TYR A 738 -12.62 -10.47 37.01
CA TYR A 738 -13.62 -10.17 36.00
C TYR A 738 -13.39 -10.97 34.73
#